data_AF-A0AAU9N721-F1
#
_entry.id   AF-A0AAU9N721-F1
#
_cell.length_a   1.000
_cell.length_b   1.000
_cell.length_c   1.000
_cell.angle_alpha   90.00
_cell.angle_beta   90.00
_cell.angle_gamma   90.00
#
_symmetry.space_group_name_H-M   'P 1'
#
loop_
_entity.id
_entity.type
_entity.pdbx_description
1 polymer ?
#
loop_
_entity_poly.entity_id
_entity_poly.type
_entity_poly.pdbx_seq_one_letter_code
_entity_poly.pdbx_strand_id
1 'polypeptide(L)'
;MRANETRVHISPASARTDKQQTVSSNHQKKNDDENRGIRDSRFLSGVVHASHSWPIRSCPNTPIPLLASPSPESTCIILVKLWTFLDKIYRIQLKLDIQLRMSYYADFRCCRFDRFLIGGGFRFEGVRVSDQWLQNQFSQAQLRSLKSKFIHLKKENGQVTAVDLPPVLVKLKPFNVIFKEEEIRDILCEPGSDEGNKLDFEGFLRAYMNLQTQAAKKLGNSKNASSFLKATNSTLHTVQNSEKEVYVAHINSYLREDKFLKQFLPIDASTNALFDLVKDGVLLCKLINVAVPNTIDDRAINTKRELNLWERNENHTLCLNSAKAIGCTVVNVGSQDLAEGRPHLVLGLISQIIKIQLLADLNLRKTPQLLELVDEDDDVEELITLSPEKILLKWMNFHLKKAGYTKTVTNFSADIKDGEAYAYLLNVLAPEHSSPGAVVSNDPAERAKLVLEHAERMKCKRYLTPKDILDGSTNLNLAFVAQLFHERNGLSNDSSKSKVCYAEMMNDDEQVSREERCFRLWINSLGISTYINNVFEDLRNGWILLEILDKISPGSVNWRHTTKPPIKMPFRKVENCNQAVRIGKQLKFSLVNVSGIDIVQGNKKLILAFLWQLMRFNMLQLLKHLRSRSHEITDGYIQRWANRKVKSTGRTSQMENFKDKSLSNGIFFLELLTSVEPRVVNWNLVTKGVSDDEKKLNATYIISVARKLGCCIFLLPEDIMEVNQKMMLMLTASIMYFYLQQCDEETESTPSSVTVTPEASPAPSFYGDDGIGIGGAFSGDYFNMSMDDAASDTTCASNLEDIASL
;
A
#
# COMPACT_ATOMS: atom_id res chain seq x y z
N MET A 1 -64.06 -8.90 -32.64
CA MET A 1 -64.05 -9.20 -34.10
C MET A 1 -63.06 -10.33 -34.31
N ARG A 2 -63.48 -11.48 -34.84
CA ARG A 2 -63.08 -12.03 -36.16
C ARG A 2 -61.55 -11.91 -36.44
N ALA A 3 -60.75 -12.98 -36.42
CA ALA A 3 -60.72 -14.20 -37.28
C ALA A 3 -59.83 -13.99 -38.54
N ASN A 4 -59.10 -14.98 -39.08
CA ASN A 4 -58.93 -16.40 -38.71
C ASN A 4 -57.64 -17.01 -39.33
N GLU A 5 -57.14 -18.12 -38.74
CA GLU A 5 -56.49 -19.29 -39.40
C GLU A 5 -55.17 -19.09 -40.20
N THR A 6 -54.34 -20.11 -40.51
CA THR A 6 -54.51 -21.58 -40.38
C THR A 6 -53.23 -22.29 -39.89
N ARG A 7 -53.38 -23.43 -39.21
CA ARG A 7 -52.31 -24.42 -38.92
C ARG A 7 -52.11 -25.40 -40.09
N VAL A 8 -50.95 -26.07 -40.14
CA VAL A 8 -50.88 -27.56 -40.28
C VAL A 8 -49.69 -28.09 -39.43
N HIS A 9 -49.88 -29.22 -38.74
CA HIS A 9 -48.83 -30.07 -38.12
C HIS A 9 -48.59 -31.31 -38.99
N ILE A 10 -47.46 -32.02 -38.81
CA ILE A 10 -47.39 -33.47 -38.52
C ILE A 10 -45.92 -33.95 -38.38
N SER A 11 -45.69 -34.98 -37.56
CA SER A 11 -44.39 -35.61 -37.31
C SER A 11 -44.40 -37.09 -37.84
N PRO A 12 -43.68 -38.05 -37.23
CA PRO A 12 -42.29 -38.43 -37.53
C PRO A 12 -42.16 -39.82 -38.21
N ALA A 13 -40.96 -40.17 -38.67
CA ALA A 13 -40.60 -41.54 -39.08
C ALA A 13 -39.09 -41.82 -38.83
N SER A 14 -38.66 -43.08 -38.92
CA SER A 14 -37.38 -43.55 -38.36
C SER A 14 -36.62 -44.59 -39.18
N ALA A 15 -35.28 -44.57 -39.01
CA ALA A 15 -34.36 -45.71 -39.00
C ALA A 15 -33.90 -46.38 -40.32
N ARG A 16 -32.65 -46.91 -40.25
CA ARG A 16 -32.06 -48.02 -41.03
C ARG A 16 -31.72 -47.78 -42.51
N THR A 17 -30.67 -48.37 -43.10
CA THR A 17 -29.33 -48.89 -42.65
C THR A 17 -28.50 -49.18 -43.91
N ASP A 18 -27.20 -49.51 -43.75
CA ASP A 18 -26.39 -50.30 -44.71
C ASP A 18 -26.00 -49.60 -46.06
N LYS A 19 -24.88 -49.91 -46.75
CA LYS A 19 -23.64 -50.69 -46.43
C LYS A 19 -22.58 -50.44 -47.51
N GLN A 20 -21.28 -50.53 -47.13
CA GLN A 20 -20.18 -51.12 -47.94
C GLN A 20 -19.78 -50.43 -49.29
N GLN A 21 -18.66 -50.69 -49.98
CA GLN A 21 -17.46 -51.52 -49.70
C GLN A 21 -16.21 -51.08 -50.52
N THR A 22 -15.05 -50.89 -49.85
CA THR A 22 -13.67 -51.35 -50.27
C THR A 22 -13.10 -50.91 -51.66
N VAL A 23 -11.84 -51.19 -52.08
CA VAL A 23 -10.68 -51.97 -51.54
C VAL A 23 -9.31 -51.45 -52.05
N SER A 24 -8.23 -52.00 -51.47
CA SER A 24 -6.81 -52.03 -51.94
C SER A 24 -5.86 -50.85 -51.67
N SER A 25 -4.58 -51.08 -51.33
CA SER A 25 -3.92 -52.30 -50.79
C SER A 25 -2.45 -52.05 -50.35
N ASN A 26 -2.02 -52.71 -49.27
CA ASN A 26 -0.68 -53.32 -49.02
C ASN A 26 0.62 -52.47 -49.20
N HIS A 27 1.66 -52.57 -48.34
CA HIS A 27 2.16 -53.69 -47.51
C HIS A 27 3.35 -53.20 -46.61
N GLN A 28 4.01 -53.91 -45.67
CA GLN A 28 3.88 -55.26 -45.06
C GLN A 28 4.69 -55.33 -43.73
N LYS A 29 4.11 -55.84 -42.60
CA LYS A 29 4.78 -56.35 -41.36
C LYS A 29 5.62 -55.36 -40.50
N LYS A 30 5.73 -55.46 -39.16
CA LYS A 30 5.12 -56.26 -38.04
C LYS A 30 5.47 -55.50 -36.72
N ASN A 31 4.98 -55.77 -35.50
CA ASN A 31 4.13 -56.77 -34.82
C ASN A 31 3.14 -55.96 -33.90
N ASP A 32 2.07 -56.38 -33.23
CA ASP A 32 1.53 -57.60 -32.57
C ASP A 32 2.26 -58.03 -31.26
N ASP A 33 1.68 -58.16 -30.06
CA ASP A 33 0.38 -57.79 -29.47
C ASP A 33 0.65 -57.43 -27.98
N GLU A 34 -0.13 -56.65 -27.21
CA GLU A 34 -1.56 -56.74 -26.85
C GLU A 34 -1.96 -58.07 -26.15
N ASN A 35 -2.90 -58.16 -25.20
CA ASN A 35 -3.80 -57.17 -24.58
C ASN A 35 -4.27 -57.62 -23.15
N ARG A 36 -4.88 -56.72 -22.35
CA ARG A 36 -5.83 -56.92 -21.20
C ARG A 36 -5.50 -58.00 -20.11
N GLY A 37 -5.69 -57.79 -18.79
CA GLY A 37 -6.29 -56.70 -18.01
C GLY A 37 -7.06 -57.25 -16.77
N ILE A 38 -7.49 -56.36 -15.87
CA ILE A 38 -8.55 -56.55 -14.83
C ILE A 38 -8.19 -57.27 -13.49
N ARG A 39 -8.67 -56.65 -12.38
CA ARG A 39 -8.96 -57.14 -11.00
C ARG A 39 -7.87 -57.31 -9.92
N ASP A 40 -7.98 -56.41 -8.94
CA ASP A 40 -8.27 -56.67 -7.51
C ASP A 40 -7.48 -57.71 -6.68
N SER A 41 -6.80 -57.17 -5.65
CA SER A 41 -6.72 -57.73 -4.28
C SER A 41 -5.85 -58.99 -4.09
N ARG A 42 -5.45 -59.42 -2.87
CA ARG A 42 -5.55 -58.87 -1.51
C ARG A 42 -4.49 -59.55 -0.61
N PHE A 43 -4.08 -58.91 0.49
CA PHE A 43 -3.34 -59.52 1.62
C PHE A 43 -1.91 -60.07 1.32
N LEU A 44 -1.00 -60.28 2.30
CA LEU A 44 -1.10 -60.26 3.78
C LEU A 44 0.16 -59.56 4.41
N SER A 45 0.26 -59.61 5.74
CA SER A 45 1.34 -59.11 6.65
C SER A 45 2.78 -59.19 6.12
N GLY A 46 3.74 -58.35 6.52
CA GLY A 46 3.80 -57.45 7.69
C GLY A 46 4.64 -58.03 8.84
N VAL A 47 5.31 -57.16 9.62
CA VAL A 47 6.12 -57.45 10.85
C VAL A 47 7.59 -57.92 10.65
N VAL A 48 8.53 -57.01 10.95
CA VAL A 48 9.76 -57.14 11.80
C VAL A 48 10.54 -58.48 11.73
N HIS A 49 11.84 -58.53 11.38
CA HIS A 49 12.99 -58.00 12.15
C HIS A 49 14.25 -57.73 11.27
N ALA A 50 15.43 -57.45 11.86
CA ALA A 50 16.66 -57.06 11.16
C ALA A 50 17.93 -57.79 11.63
N SER A 51 18.89 -58.07 10.72
CA SER A 51 20.31 -58.36 11.06
C SER A 51 21.30 -58.39 9.86
N HIS A 52 22.30 -57.48 9.90
CA HIS A 52 23.73 -57.51 9.47
C HIS A 52 24.34 -58.19 8.20
N SER A 53 25.48 -57.58 7.77
CA SER A 53 26.67 -58.07 6.99
C SER A 53 26.54 -58.37 5.47
N TRP A 54 27.20 -57.64 4.53
CA TRP A 54 28.66 -57.59 4.13
C TRP A 54 29.23 -58.94 3.59
N PRO A 55 30.26 -59.03 2.69
CA PRO A 55 31.28 -58.03 2.22
C PRO A 55 31.76 -58.11 0.71
N ILE A 56 32.93 -57.50 0.37
CA ILE A 56 34.01 -57.89 -0.63
C ILE A 56 34.25 -57.05 -1.93
N ARG A 57 35.39 -56.29 -1.92
CA ARG A 57 36.55 -56.11 -2.88
C ARG A 57 36.41 -56.30 -4.43
N SER A 58 37.17 -55.59 -5.29
CA SER A 58 38.65 -55.73 -5.48
C SER A 58 39.41 -54.51 -6.09
N CYS A 59 40.75 -54.61 -6.24
CA CYS A 59 41.75 -53.52 -6.47
C CYS A 59 42.62 -53.77 -7.75
N PRO A 60 43.81 -53.14 -8.06
CA PRO A 60 44.90 -52.51 -7.25
C PRO A 60 45.31 -51.07 -7.77
N ASN A 61 46.55 -50.48 -7.78
CA ASN A 61 47.93 -50.91 -7.47
C ASN A 61 48.96 -49.75 -7.13
N THR A 62 50.04 -50.16 -6.45
CA THR A 62 51.47 -49.74 -6.26
C THR A 62 52.19 -48.54 -6.98
N PRO A 63 53.40 -48.06 -6.51
CA PRO A 63 53.90 -47.90 -5.10
C PRO A 63 54.96 -46.76 -4.79
N ILE A 64 55.33 -46.56 -3.49
CA ILE A 64 56.60 -45.95 -2.92
C ILE A 64 56.80 -44.40 -3.03
N PRO A 65 57.50 -43.65 -2.10
CA PRO A 65 58.14 -43.97 -0.80
C PRO A 65 57.56 -43.20 0.44
N LEU A 66 58.27 -43.22 1.60
CA LEU A 66 57.87 -42.69 2.92
C LEU A 66 58.86 -41.67 3.53
N LEU A 67 58.33 -40.85 4.46
CA LEU A 67 58.95 -40.23 5.66
C LEU A 67 60.08 -39.17 5.58
N ALA A 68 59.75 -37.98 6.09
CA ALA A 68 60.57 -37.22 7.05
C ALA A 68 59.64 -36.36 7.93
N SER A 69 59.95 -36.14 9.22
CA SER A 69 59.13 -35.38 10.17
C SER A 69 59.89 -34.18 10.78
N PRO A 70 59.26 -32.99 10.91
CA PRO A 70 59.88 -31.81 11.52
C PRO A 70 59.83 -31.83 13.06
N SER A 71 60.74 -31.07 13.69
CA SER A 71 60.93 -31.00 15.15
C SER A 71 59.81 -30.23 15.89
N PRO A 72 59.59 -30.50 17.19
CA PRO A 72 58.51 -29.86 17.98
C PRO A 72 58.58 -28.33 18.05
N GLU A 73 59.77 -27.72 17.93
CA GLU A 73 59.92 -26.25 17.88
C GLU A 73 59.24 -25.65 16.65
N SER A 74 59.28 -26.35 15.50
CA SER A 74 58.56 -25.96 14.29
C SER A 74 57.05 -25.96 14.53
N THR A 75 56.55 -26.99 15.22
CA THR A 75 55.14 -27.12 15.58
C THR A 75 54.69 -25.99 16.51
N CYS A 76 55.51 -25.62 17.51
CA CYS A 76 55.22 -24.49 18.40
C CYS A 76 55.18 -23.14 17.64
N ILE A 77 56.13 -22.88 16.74
CA ILE A 77 56.13 -21.66 15.91
C ILE A 77 54.91 -21.62 14.98
N ILE A 78 54.51 -22.77 14.40
CA ILE A 78 53.29 -22.88 13.58
C ILE A 78 52.05 -22.63 14.44
N LEU A 79 51.94 -23.21 15.64
CA LEU A 79 50.79 -23.01 16.54
C LEU A 79 50.68 -21.58 17.06
N VAL A 80 51.78 -20.89 17.40
CA VAL A 80 51.76 -19.47 17.78
C VAL A 80 51.39 -18.58 16.59
N LYS A 81 51.85 -18.90 15.38
CA LYS A 81 51.41 -18.22 14.15
C LYS A 81 49.94 -18.49 13.85
N LEU A 82 49.44 -19.71 14.06
CA LEU A 82 48.01 -20.04 13.94
C LEU A 82 47.18 -19.28 14.96
N TRP A 83 47.61 -19.23 16.22
CA TRP A 83 46.87 -18.56 17.30
C TRP A 83 46.85 -17.04 17.12
N THR A 84 47.95 -16.42 16.72
CA THR A 84 47.98 -14.97 16.39
C THR A 84 47.24 -14.64 15.10
N PHE A 85 47.19 -15.56 14.13
CA PHE A 85 46.34 -15.43 12.93
C PHE A 85 44.86 -15.61 13.28
N LEU A 86 44.51 -16.53 14.18
CA LEU A 86 43.16 -16.76 14.69
C LEU A 86 42.68 -15.63 15.61
N ASP A 87 43.54 -15.01 16.43
CA ASP A 87 43.21 -13.78 17.18
C ASP A 87 43.05 -12.59 16.22
N LYS A 88 43.88 -12.46 15.17
CA LYS A 88 43.62 -11.48 14.10
C LYS A 88 42.28 -11.72 13.42
N ILE A 89 41.96 -12.96 13.04
CA ILE A 89 40.65 -13.32 12.48
C ILE A 89 39.55 -13.02 13.49
N TYR A 90 39.69 -13.39 14.75
CA TYR A 90 38.66 -13.17 15.78
C TYR A 90 38.45 -11.68 16.07
N ARG A 91 39.49 -10.85 16.08
CA ARG A 91 39.37 -9.38 16.19
C ARG A 91 38.82 -8.74 14.92
N ILE A 92 39.10 -9.28 13.74
CA ILE A 92 38.47 -8.84 12.49
C ILE A 92 36.99 -9.25 12.49
N GLN A 93 36.67 -10.47 12.91
CA GLN A 93 35.32 -11.00 13.06
C GLN A 93 34.54 -10.17 14.07
N LEU A 94 35.13 -9.83 15.22
CA LEU A 94 34.53 -8.99 16.25
C LEU A 94 34.39 -7.53 15.81
N LYS A 95 35.33 -6.99 15.02
CA LYS A 95 35.15 -5.67 14.37
C LYS A 95 34.05 -5.71 13.31
N LEU A 96 33.95 -6.76 12.51
CA LEU A 96 32.84 -6.98 11.59
C LEU A 96 31.53 -7.15 12.35
N ASP A 97 31.48 -7.91 13.45
CA ASP A 97 30.26 -8.13 14.24
C ASP A 97 29.86 -6.87 15.02
N ILE A 98 30.81 -6.01 15.42
CA ILE A 98 30.54 -4.67 15.96
C ILE A 98 30.09 -3.70 14.87
N GLN A 99 30.67 -3.71 13.67
CA GLN A 99 30.20 -2.86 12.56
C GLN A 99 28.84 -3.34 12.02
N LEU A 100 28.62 -4.66 11.94
CA LEU A 100 27.33 -5.28 11.62
C LEU A 100 26.31 -4.98 12.71
N ARG A 101 26.63 -5.12 13.99
CA ARG A 101 25.73 -4.70 15.09
C ARG A 101 25.48 -3.20 15.10
N MET A 102 26.44 -2.36 14.75
CA MET A 102 26.25 -0.90 14.66
C MET A 102 25.39 -0.51 13.44
N SER A 103 25.52 -1.20 12.31
CA SER A 103 24.57 -1.09 11.19
C SER A 103 23.20 -1.60 11.63
N TYR A 104 23.10 -2.83 12.13
CA TYR A 104 21.87 -3.42 12.66
C TYR A 104 21.21 -2.58 13.76
N TYR A 105 21.95 -1.79 14.56
CA TYR A 105 21.39 -0.85 15.54
C TYR A 105 20.94 0.48 14.92
N ALA A 106 21.60 0.95 13.86
CA ALA A 106 21.10 2.06 13.05
C ALA A 106 19.82 1.65 12.30
N ASP A 107 19.84 0.49 11.66
CA ASP A 107 18.70 -0.14 11.00
C ASP A 107 17.61 -0.50 12.02
N PHE A 108 17.93 -0.96 13.23
CA PHE A 108 16.92 -1.14 14.31
C PHE A 108 16.29 0.17 14.73
N ARG A 109 17.03 1.29 14.74
CA ARG A 109 16.41 2.61 15.01
C ARG A 109 15.51 3.06 13.86
N CYS A 110 15.82 2.69 12.62
CA CYS A 110 14.98 2.95 11.45
C CYS A 110 13.71 2.07 11.49
N CYS A 111 13.86 0.75 11.57
CA CYS A 111 12.75 -0.21 11.65
C CYS A 111 11.90 -0.06 12.92
N ARG A 112 12.44 0.50 14.01
CA ARG A 112 11.65 0.87 15.20
C ARG A 112 10.85 2.16 14.97
N PHE A 113 11.30 3.06 14.10
CA PHE A 113 10.46 4.17 13.59
C PHE A 113 9.36 3.65 12.67
N ASP A 114 9.67 2.73 11.75
CA ASP A 114 8.66 2.13 10.86
C ASP A 114 7.58 1.34 11.64
N ARG A 115 7.95 0.71 12.77
CA ARG A 115 6.98 0.10 13.71
C ARG A 115 6.21 1.11 14.58
N PHE A 116 6.63 2.37 14.65
CA PHE A 116 5.91 3.46 15.33
C PHE A 116 5.07 4.32 14.36
N LEU A 117 5.03 3.97 13.08
CA LEU A 117 4.20 4.63 12.06
C LEU A 117 2.88 3.87 11.76
N ILE A 118 2.57 2.83 12.55
CA ILE A 118 1.29 2.11 12.52
C ILE A 118 0.75 2.04 13.97
N GLY A 119 0.03 3.09 14.37
CA GLY A 119 -0.39 3.32 15.76
C GLY A 119 0.64 4.13 16.55
N GLY A 120 0.18 5.13 17.31
CA GLY A 120 1.05 6.07 18.03
C GLY A 120 0.74 7.55 17.79
N GLY A 121 -0.45 8.00 18.21
CA GLY A 121 -0.89 9.40 18.17
C GLY A 121 -0.16 10.34 19.14
N PHE A 122 1.17 10.31 19.18
CA PHE A 122 1.97 11.13 20.10
C PHE A 122 1.72 12.63 19.89
N ARG A 123 1.28 13.32 20.95
CA ARG A 123 1.34 14.79 21.06
C ARG A 123 2.79 15.25 21.19
N PHE A 124 3.53 15.15 20.09
CA PHE A 124 4.85 15.73 19.97
C PHE A 124 4.74 17.25 19.82
N GLU A 125 5.16 18.00 20.85
CA GLU A 125 5.58 19.37 20.58
C GLU A 125 6.75 19.35 19.58
N GLY A 126 6.51 19.96 18.42
CA GLY A 126 7.55 20.19 17.44
C GLY A 126 8.57 21.20 17.96
N VAL A 127 9.79 21.10 17.45
CA VAL A 127 10.71 22.24 17.48
C VAL A 127 10.07 23.33 16.62
N ARG A 128 9.44 24.30 17.29
CA ARG A 128 8.98 25.53 16.64
C ARG A 128 10.16 26.43 16.30
N VAL A 129 10.06 27.07 15.16
CA VAL A 129 10.93 28.12 14.62
C VAL A 129 10.00 29.27 14.24
N SER A 130 10.34 30.51 14.60
CA SER A 130 9.52 31.69 14.39
C SER A 130 9.46 32.08 12.90
N ASP A 131 10.57 31.93 12.18
CA ASP A 131 10.58 31.95 10.71
C ASP A 131 9.89 30.69 10.14
N GLN A 132 8.64 30.86 9.70
CA GLN A 132 7.82 29.81 9.09
C GLN A 132 8.38 29.28 7.76
N TRP A 133 9.14 30.08 7.00
CA TRP A 133 9.82 29.61 5.78
C TRP A 133 10.97 28.68 6.14
N LEU A 134 11.76 29.08 7.14
CA LEU A 134 12.88 28.30 7.66
C LEU A 134 12.40 27.00 8.31
N GLN A 135 11.29 27.03 9.06
CA GLN A 135 10.68 25.81 9.64
C GLN A 135 10.30 24.80 8.55
N ASN A 136 9.83 25.26 7.39
CA ASN A 136 9.38 24.40 6.30
C ASN A 136 10.54 23.75 5.50
N GLN A 137 11.79 24.18 5.66
CA GLN A 137 12.96 23.57 4.99
C GLN A 137 13.48 22.29 5.68
N PHE A 138 13.04 22.00 6.91
CA PHE A 138 13.61 20.92 7.72
C PHE A 138 12.53 19.99 8.29
N SER A 139 12.81 18.69 8.32
CA SER A 139 11.95 17.75 9.06
C SER A 139 12.08 17.95 10.58
N GLN A 140 11.04 17.62 11.33
CA GLN A 140 11.08 17.71 12.80
C GLN A 140 12.19 16.84 13.43
N ALA A 141 12.59 15.74 12.78
CA ALA A 141 13.76 14.95 13.20
C ALA A 141 15.09 15.69 12.98
N GLN A 142 15.23 16.40 11.85
CA GLN A 142 16.39 17.27 11.59
C GLN A 142 16.44 18.44 12.56
N LEU A 143 15.32 19.17 12.74
CA LEU A 143 15.24 20.29 13.70
C LEU A 143 15.58 19.86 15.12
N ARG A 144 15.13 18.68 15.58
CA ARG A 144 15.52 18.11 16.89
C ARG A 144 17.02 17.81 16.97
N SER A 145 17.61 17.20 15.92
CA SER A 145 19.06 16.89 15.89
C SER A 145 19.93 18.16 15.86
N LEU A 146 19.51 19.17 15.09
CA LEU A 146 20.18 20.46 14.97
C LEU A 146 20.03 21.29 16.25
N LYS A 147 18.83 21.36 16.83
CA LYS A 147 18.58 22.07 18.11
C LYS A 147 19.33 21.43 19.28
N SER A 148 19.43 20.11 19.32
CA SER A 148 20.25 19.40 20.32
C SER A 148 21.73 19.81 20.26
N LYS A 149 22.30 19.90 19.04
CA LYS A 149 23.69 20.34 18.83
C LYS A 149 23.91 21.82 19.12
N PHE A 150 22.96 22.68 18.75
CA PHE A 150 22.99 24.10 19.10
C PHE A 150 22.92 24.32 20.63
N ILE A 151 22.10 23.53 21.33
CA ILE A 151 22.04 23.55 22.81
C ILE A 151 23.34 22.99 23.43
N HIS A 152 24.01 22.04 22.79
CA HIS A 152 25.32 21.51 23.22
C HIS A 152 26.39 22.61 23.14
N LEU A 153 26.56 23.22 21.96
CA LEU A 153 27.42 24.40 21.73
C LEU A 153 27.19 25.50 22.77
N LYS A 154 25.92 25.87 22.98
CA LYS A 154 25.53 26.90 23.96
C LYS A 154 25.82 26.52 25.42
N LYS A 155 25.93 25.22 25.74
CA LYS A 155 26.32 24.74 27.08
C LYS A 155 27.84 24.69 27.27
N GLU A 156 28.60 24.42 26.21
CA GLU A 156 30.07 24.40 26.26
C GLU A 156 30.66 25.82 26.28
N ASN A 157 30.19 26.69 25.38
CA ASN A 157 30.76 28.02 25.19
C ASN A 157 29.92 29.15 25.84
N GLY A 158 28.79 28.80 26.47
CA GLY A 158 27.85 29.72 27.16
C GLY A 158 27.00 30.58 26.22
N GLN A 159 27.61 31.09 25.16
CA GLN A 159 26.97 31.72 24.00
C GLN A 159 27.40 30.97 22.72
N VAL A 160 26.79 31.31 21.59
CA VAL A 160 27.16 30.77 20.27
C VAL A 160 27.36 31.95 19.33
N THR A 161 28.51 31.98 18.66
CA THR A 161 28.91 32.98 17.66
C THR A 161 29.10 32.30 16.31
N ALA A 162 29.40 33.06 15.25
CA ALA A 162 29.78 32.48 13.96
C ALA A 162 31.08 31.65 14.04
N VAL A 163 32.03 32.05 14.91
CA VAL A 163 33.36 31.45 15.08
C VAL A 163 33.30 30.03 15.66
N ASP A 164 32.24 29.72 16.42
CA ASP A 164 31.98 28.42 17.05
C ASP A 164 31.42 27.37 16.07
N LEU A 165 30.88 27.79 14.92
CA LEU A 165 30.16 26.90 14.01
C LEU A 165 31.06 25.93 13.21
N PRO A 166 32.20 26.36 12.61
CA PRO A 166 33.04 25.50 11.80
C PRO A 166 33.42 24.15 12.45
N PRO A 167 33.93 24.08 13.70
CA PRO A 167 34.33 22.81 14.33
C PRO A 167 33.16 21.86 14.62
N VAL A 168 31.91 22.31 14.57
CA VAL A 168 30.73 21.43 14.71
C VAL A 168 30.12 21.10 13.35
N LEU A 169 30.06 22.05 12.43
CA LEU A 169 29.54 21.84 11.07
C LEU A 169 30.44 20.90 10.27
N VAL A 170 31.78 21.00 10.38
CA VAL A 170 32.71 20.07 9.69
C VAL A 170 32.46 18.63 10.10
N LYS A 171 32.09 18.37 11.36
CA LYS A 171 31.82 17.02 11.92
C LYS A 171 30.48 16.44 11.47
N LEU A 172 29.66 17.16 10.69
CA LEU A 172 28.39 16.65 10.17
C LEU A 172 28.61 15.83 8.89
N LYS A 173 27.94 14.66 8.80
CA LYS A 173 27.97 13.76 7.64
C LYS A 173 27.88 14.45 6.25
N PRO A 174 27.01 15.46 6.00
CA PRO A 174 26.97 16.13 4.70
C PRO A 174 28.18 17.03 4.37
N PHE A 175 29.01 17.43 5.34
CA PHE A 175 30.08 18.41 5.14
C PHE A 175 31.49 17.85 5.34
N ASN A 176 31.68 16.85 6.21
CA ASN A 176 32.96 16.22 6.59
C ASN A 176 33.78 15.60 5.42
N VAL A 177 33.21 15.56 4.21
CA VAL A 177 33.82 14.99 3.00
C VAL A 177 33.97 16.06 1.88
N ILE A 178 33.40 17.25 2.08
CA ILE A 178 33.28 18.32 1.06
C ILE A 178 34.07 19.58 1.47
N PHE A 179 34.17 19.85 2.77
CA PHE A 179 34.85 21.02 3.31
C PHE A 179 35.82 20.67 4.44
N LYS A 180 36.94 21.40 4.52
CA LYS A 180 37.77 21.52 5.73
C LYS A 180 37.15 22.52 6.70
N GLU A 181 37.58 22.49 7.97
CA GLU A 181 37.12 23.46 8.97
C GLU A 181 37.50 24.91 8.61
N GLU A 182 38.69 25.11 8.03
CA GLU A 182 39.17 26.38 7.48
C GLU A 182 38.21 26.91 6.40
N GLU A 183 37.87 26.09 5.40
CA GLU A 183 36.93 26.49 4.35
C GLU A 183 35.53 26.82 4.89
N ILE A 184 35.06 26.15 5.96
CA ILE A 184 33.78 26.48 6.60
C ILE A 184 33.87 27.81 7.36
N ARG A 185 35.04 28.15 7.92
CA ARG A 185 35.29 29.44 8.56
C ARG A 185 35.20 30.57 7.53
N ASP A 186 35.92 30.44 6.41
CA ASP A 186 35.91 31.42 5.31
C ASP A 186 34.52 31.62 4.69
N ILE A 187 33.68 30.57 4.69
CA ILE A 187 32.30 30.59 4.15
C ILE A 187 31.28 31.25 5.10
N LEU A 188 31.57 31.31 6.40
CA LEU A 188 30.62 31.76 7.43
C LEU A 188 31.07 33.01 8.21
N CYS A 189 32.33 33.42 8.09
CA CYS A 189 32.91 34.58 8.77
C CYS A 189 33.49 35.54 7.72
N GLU A 190 32.69 36.49 7.23
CA GLU A 190 33.20 37.53 6.31
C GLU A 190 34.09 38.53 7.08
N PRO A 191 35.28 38.90 6.54
CA PRO A 191 36.21 39.78 7.23
C PRO A 191 35.65 41.20 7.35
N GLY A 192 35.23 41.58 8.56
CA GLY A 192 34.57 42.85 8.86
C GLY A 192 33.15 42.71 9.45
N SER A 193 32.63 41.49 9.55
CA SER A 193 31.42 41.21 10.34
C SER A 193 31.74 41.13 11.85
N ASP A 194 30.81 41.58 12.69
CA ASP A 194 31.01 41.75 14.14
C ASP A 194 31.14 40.39 14.86
N GLU A 195 32.38 39.93 15.08
CA GLU A 195 32.71 38.55 15.49
C GLU A 195 32.09 38.11 16.83
N GLY A 196 31.78 39.07 17.71
CA GLY A 196 31.16 38.82 19.01
C GLY A 196 29.64 38.65 18.98
N ASN A 197 28.99 38.80 17.82
CA ASN A 197 27.54 38.90 17.76
C ASN A 197 26.83 37.54 17.98
N LYS A 198 25.78 37.58 18.80
CA LYS A 198 25.17 36.40 19.43
C LYS A 198 24.21 35.70 18.47
N LEU A 199 24.60 34.51 18.02
CA LEU A 199 23.77 33.68 17.15
C LEU A 199 22.63 33.02 17.92
N ASP A 200 21.42 33.09 17.36
CA ASP A 200 20.28 32.31 17.82
C ASP A 200 20.13 31.00 17.00
N PHE A 201 19.05 30.25 17.27
CA PHE A 201 18.83 28.99 16.56
C PHE A 201 18.45 29.19 15.09
N GLU A 202 17.92 30.35 14.70
CA GLU A 202 17.50 30.63 13.33
C GLU A 202 18.69 31.06 12.46
N GLY A 203 19.60 31.88 13.01
CA GLY A 203 20.92 32.13 12.47
C GLY A 203 21.72 30.84 12.25
N PHE A 204 21.68 29.91 13.22
CA PHE A 204 22.30 28.58 13.08
C PHE A 204 21.73 27.78 11.90
N LEU A 205 20.40 27.74 11.74
CA LEU A 205 19.74 27.05 10.62
C LEU A 205 20.01 27.74 9.27
N ARG A 206 20.07 29.08 9.23
CA ARG A 206 20.43 29.85 8.03
C ARG A 206 21.89 29.64 7.61
N ALA A 207 22.83 29.63 8.55
CA ALA A 207 24.24 29.29 8.29
C ALA A 207 24.39 27.87 7.73
N TYR A 208 23.66 26.90 8.30
CA TYR A 208 23.61 25.52 7.81
C TYR A 208 23.07 25.44 6.36
N MET A 209 22.06 26.24 5.99
CA MET A 209 21.51 26.30 4.62
C MET A 209 22.47 26.94 3.61
N ASN A 210 23.17 28.02 3.99
CA ASN A 210 24.22 28.61 3.16
C ASN A 210 25.30 27.56 2.82
N LEU A 211 25.80 26.85 3.84
CA LEU A 211 26.80 25.81 3.65
C LEU A 211 26.31 24.62 2.79
N GLN A 212 25.02 24.23 2.88
CA GLN A 212 24.44 23.25 1.95
C GLN A 212 24.39 23.77 0.50
N THR A 213 24.02 25.04 0.30
CA THR A 213 23.94 25.65 -1.03
C THR A 213 25.33 25.75 -1.67
N GLN A 214 26.37 26.04 -0.88
CA GLN A 214 27.75 26.06 -1.36
C GLN A 214 28.32 24.65 -1.57
N ALA A 215 27.94 23.65 -0.77
CA ALA A 215 28.27 22.24 -1.02
C ALA A 215 27.77 21.79 -2.40
N ALA A 216 26.51 22.12 -2.74
CA ALA A 216 25.92 21.79 -4.03
C ALA A 216 26.66 22.46 -5.20
N LYS A 217 27.07 23.73 -5.07
CA LYS A 217 27.90 24.43 -6.06
C LYS A 217 29.28 23.78 -6.24
N LYS A 218 29.98 23.45 -5.14
CA LYS A 218 31.33 22.85 -5.17
C LYS A 218 31.35 21.44 -5.79
N LEU A 219 30.24 20.71 -5.77
CA LEU A 219 30.12 19.34 -6.29
C LEU A 219 29.70 19.25 -7.78
N GLY A 220 29.36 20.37 -8.42
CA GLY A 220 28.58 20.42 -9.66
C GLY A 220 29.13 19.71 -10.92
N ASN A 221 30.41 19.31 -10.94
CA ASN A 221 31.09 18.71 -12.10
C ASN A 221 31.59 17.27 -11.89
N SER A 222 31.18 16.56 -10.83
CA SER A 222 31.70 15.21 -10.53
C SER A 222 30.64 14.10 -10.55
N LYS A 223 30.98 12.95 -11.16
CA LYS A 223 30.11 11.76 -11.31
C LYS A 223 29.62 11.16 -9.98
N ASN A 224 30.25 11.54 -8.86
CA ASN A 224 29.91 11.07 -7.52
C ASN A 224 28.68 11.76 -6.89
N ALA A 225 28.10 12.81 -7.51
CA ALA A 225 26.89 13.46 -6.99
C ALA A 225 25.72 12.48 -6.75
N SER A 226 25.66 11.41 -7.54
CA SER A 226 24.64 10.35 -7.46
C SER A 226 24.67 9.48 -6.18
N SER A 227 25.77 9.46 -5.43
CA SER A 227 25.87 8.74 -4.15
C SER A 227 25.53 9.63 -2.95
N PHE A 228 25.88 10.92 -2.99
CA PHE A 228 25.53 11.89 -1.95
C PHE A 228 24.01 12.08 -1.82
N LEU A 229 23.31 12.20 -2.96
CA LEU A 229 21.85 12.27 -3.05
C LEU A 229 21.12 11.00 -2.62
N LYS A 230 21.84 9.87 -2.41
CA LYS A 230 21.29 8.62 -1.85
C LYS A 230 21.59 8.44 -0.36
N ALA A 231 22.52 9.22 0.20
CA ALA A 231 22.95 9.10 1.60
C ALA A 231 22.19 10.04 2.56
N THR A 232 21.35 10.93 2.02
CA THR A 232 20.48 11.83 2.79
C THR A 232 19.02 11.61 2.37
N ASN A 233 18.19 11.13 3.28
CA ASN A 233 16.73 10.99 3.08
C ASN A 233 16.03 12.36 3.20
N SER A 234 16.48 13.28 2.36
CA SER A 234 15.96 14.62 2.17
C SER A 234 16.19 14.97 0.72
N THR A 235 15.34 14.43 -0.17
CA THR A 235 15.20 15.02 -1.49
C THR A 235 14.70 16.43 -1.32
N LEU A 236 15.61 17.40 -1.55
CA LEU A 236 15.26 18.78 -1.87
C LEU A 236 14.56 18.78 -3.23
N HIS A 237 13.33 18.26 -3.25
CA HIS A 237 12.37 18.54 -4.30
C HIS A 237 12.00 20.01 -4.17
N THR A 238 12.77 20.86 -4.85
CA THR A 238 12.25 22.14 -5.34
C THR A 238 10.90 21.82 -5.98
N VAL A 239 9.81 22.27 -5.35
CA VAL A 239 8.46 22.02 -5.88
C VAL A 239 8.42 22.59 -7.29
N GLN A 240 8.21 21.71 -8.27
CA GLN A 240 8.20 22.12 -9.67
C GLN A 240 6.89 22.87 -9.90
N ASN A 241 6.93 24.20 -9.84
CA ASN A 241 5.74 25.05 -9.79
C ASN A 241 4.77 24.79 -10.95
N SER A 242 5.27 24.39 -12.13
CA SER A 242 4.40 24.00 -13.25
C SER A 242 3.58 22.73 -12.99
N GLU A 243 4.08 21.74 -12.22
CA GLU A 243 3.22 20.62 -11.79
C GLU A 243 2.09 21.08 -10.89
N LYS A 244 2.38 21.96 -9.92
CA LYS A 244 1.37 22.56 -9.04
C LYS A 244 0.34 23.35 -9.84
N GLU A 245 0.77 24.15 -10.81
CA GLU A 245 -0.11 24.92 -11.70
C GLU A 245 -1.05 24.01 -12.50
N VAL A 246 -0.52 22.94 -13.10
CA VAL A 246 -1.31 21.98 -13.88
C VAL A 246 -2.26 21.18 -12.99
N TYR A 247 -1.85 20.77 -11.79
CA TYR A 247 -2.72 20.04 -10.86
C TYR A 247 -3.85 20.93 -10.31
N VAL A 248 -3.57 22.23 -10.07
CA VAL A 248 -4.61 23.21 -9.71
C VAL A 248 -5.57 23.46 -10.89
N ALA A 249 -5.07 23.57 -12.12
CA ALA A 249 -5.90 23.71 -13.31
C ALA A 249 -6.82 22.48 -13.53
N HIS A 250 -6.31 21.26 -13.27
CA HIS A 250 -7.10 20.03 -13.28
C HIS A 250 -8.21 20.05 -12.22
N ILE A 251 -7.87 20.31 -10.95
CA ILE A 251 -8.84 20.45 -9.85
C ILE A 251 -9.92 21.48 -10.20
N ASN A 252 -9.51 22.66 -10.69
CA ASN A 252 -10.41 23.73 -11.13
C ASN A 252 -11.27 23.35 -12.35
N SER A 253 -10.88 22.36 -13.17
CA SER A 253 -11.70 21.87 -14.30
C SER A 253 -12.69 20.78 -13.90
N TYR A 254 -12.40 19.95 -12.90
CA TYR A 254 -13.22 18.78 -12.56
C TYR A 254 -14.12 18.98 -11.33
N LEU A 255 -13.75 19.83 -10.38
CA LEU A 255 -14.50 20.04 -9.13
C LEU A 255 -15.28 21.36 -9.06
N ARG A 256 -15.23 22.20 -10.11
CA ARG A 256 -15.85 23.55 -10.14
C ARG A 256 -17.33 23.58 -9.75
N GLU A 257 -18.08 22.58 -10.17
CA GLU A 257 -19.53 22.47 -9.96
C GLU A 257 -19.89 21.57 -8.76
N ASP A 258 -18.90 21.18 -7.94
CA ASP A 258 -19.16 20.44 -6.71
C ASP A 258 -19.92 21.28 -5.69
N LYS A 259 -20.96 20.69 -5.08
CA LYS A 259 -21.89 21.35 -4.17
C LYS A 259 -21.23 21.99 -2.93
N PHE A 260 -20.05 21.52 -2.51
CA PHE A 260 -19.31 22.05 -1.36
C PHE A 260 -18.08 22.86 -1.77
N LEU A 261 -17.30 22.38 -2.75
CA LEU A 261 -16.06 23.03 -3.17
C LEU A 261 -16.27 24.27 -4.04
N LYS A 262 -17.45 24.47 -4.65
CA LYS A 262 -17.78 25.66 -5.46
C LYS A 262 -17.63 27.00 -4.72
N GLN A 263 -17.63 27.02 -3.39
CA GLN A 263 -17.34 28.22 -2.58
C GLN A 263 -15.84 28.50 -2.37
N PHE A 264 -14.97 27.55 -2.75
CA PHE A 264 -13.50 27.61 -2.61
C PHE A 264 -12.76 27.51 -3.95
N LEU A 265 -13.49 27.42 -5.07
CA LEU A 265 -12.95 27.25 -6.42
C LEU A 265 -13.31 28.47 -7.30
N PRO A 266 -12.42 28.94 -8.20
CA PRO A 266 -11.12 28.35 -8.52
C PRO A 266 -10.02 28.67 -7.49
N ILE A 267 -9.13 27.71 -7.24
CA ILE A 267 -7.88 27.92 -6.49
C ILE A 267 -6.90 28.70 -7.38
N ASP A 268 -6.23 29.71 -6.83
CA ASP A 268 -5.11 30.38 -7.48
C ASP A 268 -3.83 29.52 -7.36
N ALA A 269 -3.33 29.08 -8.51
CA ALA A 269 -2.14 28.25 -8.65
C ALA A 269 -0.84 28.89 -8.16
N SER A 270 -0.74 30.23 -8.16
CA SER A 270 0.44 30.94 -7.66
C SER A 270 0.55 30.84 -6.13
N THR A 271 -0.59 30.91 -5.43
CA THR A 271 -0.68 30.95 -3.97
C THR A 271 -0.53 29.59 -3.29
N ASN A 272 -0.43 29.55 -1.96
CA ASN A 272 -0.46 28.32 -1.18
C ASN A 272 -1.88 27.78 -0.92
N ALA A 273 -2.93 28.39 -1.47
CA ALA A 273 -4.33 28.04 -1.19
C ALA A 273 -4.69 26.57 -1.46
N LEU A 274 -4.01 25.89 -2.41
CA LEU A 274 -4.11 24.44 -2.57
C LEU A 274 -3.76 23.68 -1.28
N PHE A 275 -2.63 24.02 -0.67
CA PHE A 275 -2.12 23.34 0.52
C PHE A 275 -2.94 23.66 1.77
N ASP A 276 -3.56 24.84 1.82
CA ASP A 276 -4.49 25.21 2.89
C ASP A 276 -5.84 24.50 2.76
N LEU A 277 -6.43 24.47 1.56
CA LEU A 277 -7.71 23.79 1.30
C LEU A 277 -7.62 22.26 1.42
N VAL A 278 -6.42 21.68 1.26
CA VAL A 278 -6.19 20.25 1.53
C VAL A 278 -6.30 19.89 3.01
N LYS A 279 -6.06 20.81 3.96
CA LYS A 279 -5.95 20.49 5.41
C LYS A 279 -7.23 19.95 6.05
N ASP A 280 -8.37 20.12 5.39
CA ASP A 280 -9.68 19.62 5.81
C ASP A 280 -10.04 18.27 5.17
N GLY A 281 -9.20 17.74 4.27
CA GLY A 281 -9.31 16.42 3.64
C GLY A 281 -10.40 16.29 2.57
N VAL A 282 -11.45 17.13 2.61
CA VAL A 282 -12.60 17.09 1.69
C VAL A 282 -12.19 17.14 0.21
N LEU A 283 -11.23 18.01 -0.13
CA LEU A 283 -10.73 18.16 -1.49
C LEU A 283 -10.12 16.85 -2.04
N LEU A 284 -9.31 16.16 -1.23
CA LEU A 284 -8.67 14.91 -1.66
C LEU A 284 -9.67 13.76 -1.77
N CYS A 285 -10.63 13.64 -0.83
CA CYS A 285 -11.70 12.65 -0.93
C CYS A 285 -12.53 12.84 -2.22
N LYS A 286 -12.88 14.08 -2.57
CA LYS A 286 -13.62 14.37 -3.81
C LYS A 286 -12.77 14.13 -5.05
N LEU A 287 -11.47 14.44 -5.03
CA LEU A 287 -10.55 14.13 -6.13
C LEU A 287 -10.39 12.61 -6.36
N ILE A 288 -10.40 11.80 -5.29
CA ILE A 288 -10.45 10.33 -5.40
C ILE A 288 -11.70 9.86 -6.14
N ASN A 289 -12.88 10.45 -5.85
CA ASN A 289 -14.12 10.16 -6.57
C ASN A 289 -14.14 10.68 -8.02
N VAL A 290 -13.35 11.71 -8.36
CA VAL A 290 -13.12 12.13 -9.77
C VAL A 290 -12.26 11.12 -10.52
N ALA A 291 -11.25 10.51 -9.86
CA ALA A 291 -10.38 9.53 -10.48
C ALA A 291 -11.01 8.14 -10.62
N VAL A 292 -11.74 7.69 -9.60
CA VAL A 292 -12.48 6.42 -9.59
C VAL A 292 -13.84 6.65 -8.91
N PRO A 293 -14.92 6.87 -9.67
CA PRO A 293 -16.25 7.14 -9.13
C PRO A 293 -16.74 6.07 -8.15
N ASN A 294 -17.49 6.51 -7.13
CA ASN A 294 -18.06 5.68 -6.05
C ASN A 294 -17.02 4.95 -5.17
N THR A 295 -15.74 5.38 -5.17
CA THR A 295 -14.73 4.86 -4.23
C THR A 295 -15.01 5.25 -2.79
N ILE A 296 -15.55 6.46 -2.60
CA ILE A 296 -15.95 7.05 -1.32
C ILE A 296 -17.43 7.41 -1.42
N ASP A 297 -18.21 7.06 -0.40
CA ASP A 297 -19.53 7.63 -0.19
C ASP A 297 -19.35 9.07 0.33
N ASP A 298 -19.72 10.06 -0.49
CA ASP A 298 -19.64 11.48 -0.14
C ASP A 298 -20.37 11.81 1.18
N ARG A 299 -21.36 10.99 1.58
CA ARG A 299 -22.10 11.10 2.85
C ARG A 299 -21.27 10.76 4.10
N ALA A 300 -20.14 10.07 3.94
CA ALA A 300 -19.21 9.78 5.03
C ALA A 300 -18.22 10.94 5.29
N ILE A 301 -18.04 11.85 4.33
CA ILE A 301 -17.10 12.97 4.41
C ILE A 301 -17.67 14.07 5.32
N ASN A 302 -16.89 14.50 6.31
CA ASN A 302 -17.25 15.63 7.16
C ASN A 302 -17.14 16.93 6.33
N THR A 303 -18.28 17.54 6.00
CA THR A 303 -18.41 18.67 5.06
C THR A 303 -18.98 19.93 5.75
N LYS A 304 -18.56 20.18 6.99
CA LYS A 304 -18.86 21.43 7.72
C LYS A 304 -17.97 22.57 7.21
N ARG A 305 -18.38 23.83 7.44
CA ARG A 305 -17.56 25.02 7.16
C ARG A 305 -16.34 25.12 8.07
N GLU A 306 -16.49 24.71 9.31
CA GLU A 306 -15.40 24.56 10.27
C GLU A 306 -15.43 23.12 10.78
N LEU A 307 -14.31 22.42 10.63
CA LEU A 307 -14.12 21.06 11.13
C LEU A 307 -13.27 21.08 12.39
N ASN A 308 -13.65 20.30 13.39
CA ASN A 308 -12.78 20.07 14.54
C ASN A 308 -11.59 19.14 14.16
N LEU A 309 -10.55 19.08 15.00
CA LEU A 309 -9.32 18.35 14.69
C LEU A 309 -9.56 16.85 14.43
N TRP A 310 -10.52 16.23 15.13
CA TRP A 310 -10.89 14.83 14.94
C TRP A 310 -11.60 14.63 13.60
N GLU A 311 -12.57 15.48 13.26
CA GLU A 311 -13.29 15.43 11.98
C GLU A 311 -12.39 15.62 10.75
N ARG A 312 -11.32 16.43 10.86
CA ARG A 312 -10.28 16.55 9.83
C ARG A 312 -9.45 15.27 9.74
N ASN A 313 -9.00 14.73 10.87
CA ASN A 313 -8.24 13.48 10.89
C ASN A 313 -9.05 12.30 10.33
N GLU A 314 -10.34 12.23 10.59
CA GLU A 314 -11.26 11.28 9.96
C GLU A 314 -11.30 11.42 8.43
N ASN A 315 -11.44 12.65 7.91
CA ASN A 315 -11.43 12.92 6.47
C ASN A 315 -10.09 12.48 5.84
N HIS A 316 -8.96 12.76 6.49
CA HIS A 316 -7.63 12.29 6.04
C HIS A 316 -7.47 10.78 6.11
N THR A 317 -8.04 10.13 7.13
CA THR A 317 -7.99 8.67 7.30
C THR A 317 -8.84 7.96 6.24
N LEU A 318 -10.03 8.50 5.96
CA LEU A 318 -10.89 8.11 4.83
C LEU A 318 -10.16 8.29 3.49
N CYS A 319 -9.53 9.45 3.27
CA CYS A 319 -8.73 9.75 2.08
C CYS A 319 -7.61 8.72 1.88
N LEU A 320 -6.74 8.53 2.88
CA LEU A 320 -5.57 7.65 2.76
C LEU A 320 -5.96 6.18 2.55
N ASN A 321 -6.96 5.67 3.26
CA ASN A 321 -7.41 4.29 3.07
C ASN A 321 -8.16 4.08 1.73
N SER A 322 -8.80 5.11 1.19
CA SER A 322 -9.43 5.07 -0.13
C SER A 322 -8.41 5.22 -1.27
N ALA A 323 -7.36 6.01 -1.07
CA ALA A 323 -6.21 6.11 -1.98
C ALA A 323 -5.53 4.75 -2.16
N LYS A 324 -5.30 4.00 -1.08
CA LYS A 324 -4.83 2.59 -1.14
C LYS A 324 -5.77 1.71 -1.96
N ALA A 325 -7.08 1.90 -1.85
CA ALA A 325 -8.10 1.10 -2.53
C ALA A 325 -8.28 1.41 -4.04
N ILE A 326 -7.71 2.52 -4.53
CA ILE A 326 -7.58 2.81 -5.98
C ILE A 326 -6.20 2.46 -6.55
N GLY A 327 -5.17 2.39 -5.69
CA GLY A 327 -3.82 1.93 -6.06
C GLY A 327 -2.67 2.86 -5.65
N CYS A 328 -2.94 3.99 -4.98
CA CYS A 328 -1.90 4.93 -4.56
C CYS A 328 -0.98 4.34 -3.48
N THR A 329 0.34 4.52 -3.64
CA THR A 329 1.38 4.08 -2.70
C THR A 329 1.61 5.11 -1.59
N VAL A 330 0.60 5.26 -0.71
CA VAL A 330 0.61 6.24 0.41
C VAL A 330 1.30 5.73 1.69
N VAL A 331 2.24 4.79 1.58
CA VAL A 331 2.93 4.16 2.73
C VAL A 331 3.70 5.17 3.58
N ASN A 332 4.22 6.23 2.94
CA ASN A 332 5.00 7.29 3.58
C ASN A 332 4.18 8.59 3.83
N VAL A 333 2.85 8.48 3.92
CA VAL A 333 1.95 9.64 4.13
C VAL A 333 0.96 9.33 5.26
N GLY A 334 1.14 9.99 6.41
CA GLY A 334 0.19 9.95 7.52
C GLY A 334 -0.90 11.03 7.41
N SER A 335 -1.97 10.89 8.19
CA SER A 335 -3.06 11.88 8.24
C SER A 335 -2.58 13.26 8.69
N GLN A 336 -1.63 13.30 9.63
CA GLN A 336 -0.99 14.52 10.11
C GLN A 336 -0.22 15.27 9.01
N ASP A 337 0.38 14.56 8.05
CA ASP A 337 1.11 15.18 6.94
C ASP A 337 0.17 15.95 5.99
N LEU A 338 -1.05 15.45 5.83
CA LEU A 338 -2.12 16.10 5.06
C LEU A 338 -2.79 17.23 5.86
N ALA A 339 -2.97 17.07 7.18
CA ALA A 339 -3.46 18.12 8.07
C ALA A 339 -2.49 19.32 8.19
N GLU A 340 -1.18 19.07 8.09
CA GLU A 340 -0.16 20.12 7.95
C GLU A 340 -0.08 20.71 6.53
N GLY A 341 -0.63 20.03 5.52
CA GLY A 341 -0.61 20.44 4.13
C GLY A 341 0.78 20.31 3.46
N ARG A 342 1.60 19.33 3.86
CA ARG A 342 3.01 19.23 3.44
C ARG A 342 3.16 19.14 1.90
N PRO A 343 3.73 20.15 1.21
CA PRO A 343 3.60 20.28 -0.24
C PRO A 343 4.04 19.08 -1.08
N HIS A 344 5.18 18.47 -0.75
CA HIS A 344 5.72 17.34 -1.52
C HIS A 344 4.88 16.06 -1.39
N LEU A 345 4.26 15.81 -0.22
CA LEU A 345 3.39 14.64 -0.01
C LEU A 345 2.00 14.89 -0.62
N VAL A 346 1.48 16.11 -0.49
CA VAL A 346 0.20 16.53 -1.09
C VAL A 346 0.27 16.47 -2.63
N LEU A 347 1.30 17.05 -3.25
CA LEU A 347 1.48 16.97 -4.70
C LEU A 347 1.76 15.53 -5.16
N GLY A 348 2.56 14.76 -4.42
CA GLY A 348 2.82 13.35 -4.75
C GLY A 348 1.57 12.46 -4.69
N LEU A 349 0.62 12.76 -3.80
CA LEU A 349 -0.68 12.09 -3.74
C LEU A 349 -1.61 12.55 -4.87
N ILE A 350 -1.72 13.85 -5.11
CA ILE A 350 -2.54 14.41 -6.21
C ILE A 350 -2.06 13.89 -7.56
N SER A 351 -0.74 13.85 -7.79
CA SER A 351 -0.10 13.28 -8.99
C SER A 351 -0.53 11.82 -9.23
N GLN A 352 -0.51 10.98 -8.19
CA GLN A 352 -0.96 9.58 -8.29
C GLN A 352 -2.47 9.46 -8.59
N ILE A 353 -3.31 10.30 -7.96
CA ILE A 353 -4.76 10.28 -8.19
C ILE A 353 -5.08 10.69 -9.64
N ILE A 354 -4.47 11.77 -10.13
CA ILE A 354 -4.61 12.24 -11.52
C ILE A 354 -4.06 11.17 -12.51
N LYS A 355 -2.93 10.54 -12.19
CA LYS A 355 -2.34 9.46 -13.01
C LYS A 355 -3.24 8.22 -13.07
N ILE A 356 -3.93 7.86 -11.98
CA ILE A 356 -4.94 6.79 -12.00
C ILE A 356 -6.12 7.17 -12.90
N GLN A 357 -6.62 8.42 -12.81
CA GLN A 357 -7.70 8.93 -13.65
C GLN A 357 -7.32 8.89 -15.14
N LEU A 358 -6.16 9.46 -15.50
CA LEU A 358 -5.72 9.60 -16.89
C LEU A 358 -5.26 8.27 -17.51
N LEU A 359 -5.04 7.23 -16.72
CA LEU A 359 -4.68 5.89 -17.22
C LEU A 359 -5.80 4.85 -17.00
N ALA A 360 -6.98 5.28 -16.57
CA ALA A 360 -8.09 4.40 -16.18
C ALA A 360 -8.67 3.57 -17.33
N ASP A 361 -8.50 4.02 -18.57
CA ASP A 361 -9.10 3.42 -19.77
C ASP A 361 -8.10 2.63 -20.63
N LEU A 362 -6.79 2.77 -20.35
CA LEU A 362 -5.69 2.06 -21.01
C LEU A 362 -5.59 0.60 -20.55
N ASN A 363 -6.62 -0.19 -20.87
CA ASN A 363 -6.66 -1.64 -20.67
C ASN A 363 -7.64 -2.30 -21.66
N LEU A 364 -7.37 -3.55 -22.03
CA LEU A 364 -8.11 -4.30 -23.04
C LEU A 364 -9.60 -4.50 -22.75
N ARG A 365 -10.05 -4.37 -21.48
CA ARG A 365 -11.47 -4.51 -21.11
C ARG A 365 -12.30 -3.26 -21.47
N LYS A 366 -11.69 -2.07 -21.34
CA LYS A 366 -12.32 -0.79 -21.68
C LYS A 366 -12.03 -0.33 -23.11
N THR A 367 -10.85 -0.66 -23.63
CA THR A 367 -10.46 -0.34 -25.01
C THR A 367 -9.95 -1.60 -25.73
N PRO A 368 -10.84 -2.50 -26.17
CA PRO A 368 -10.48 -3.68 -26.97
C PRO A 368 -9.76 -3.33 -28.28
N GLN A 369 -9.85 -2.08 -28.74
CA GLN A 369 -9.11 -1.57 -29.89
C GLN A 369 -7.59 -1.73 -29.72
N LEU A 370 -7.06 -1.73 -28.47
CA LEU A 370 -5.65 -1.90 -28.14
C LEU A 370 -5.01 -3.18 -28.72
N LEU A 371 -5.81 -4.19 -29.10
CA LEU A 371 -5.36 -5.35 -29.88
C LEU A 371 -4.77 -4.99 -31.26
N GLU A 372 -4.95 -3.77 -31.79
CA GLU A 372 -4.26 -3.32 -33.02
C GLU A 372 -2.78 -2.96 -32.76
N LEU A 373 -2.33 -2.92 -31.50
CA LEU A 373 -0.94 -2.58 -31.14
C LEU A 373 0.02 -3.80 -31.16
N VAL A 374 -0.45 -4.92 -31.71
CA VAL A 374 0.12 -6.26 -31.61
C VAL A 374 -0.04 -6.97 -32.96
N ASP A 375 1.03 -7.59 -33.43
CA ASP A 375 1.09 -8.28 -34.73
C ASP A 375 0.96 -9.83 -34.61
N GLU A 376 1.22 -10.41 -33.43
CA GLU A 376 1.24 -11.87 -33.17
C GLU A 376 0.51 -12.26 -31.86
N ASP A 377 -0.05 -13.47 -31.77
CA ASP A 377 -0.89 -13.90 -30.63
C ASP A 377 -0.14 -13.92 -29.28
N ASP A 378 1.12 -14.34 -29.25
CA ASP A 378 1.96 -14.36 -28.03
C ASP A 378 2.17 -12.93 -27.44
N ASP A 379 2.18 -11.92 -28.32
CA ASP A 379 2.34 -10.51 -27.96
C ASP A 379 1.07 -9.92 -27.31
N VAL A 380 -0.08 -10.61 -27.41
CA VAL A 380 -1.33 -10.27 -26.71
C VAL A 380 -1.24 -10.63 -25.23
N GLU A 381 -0.61 -11.76 -24.87
CA GLU A 381 -0.33 -12.07 -23.47
C GLU A 381 0.61 -11.03 -22.86
N GLU A 382 1.66 -10.60 -23.58
CA GLU A 382 2.53 -9.50 -23.14
C GLU A 382 1.71 -8.24 -22.82
N LEU A 383 0.84 -7.82 -23.76
CA LEU A 383 0.02 -6.62 -23.65
C LEU A 383 -0.89 -6.60 -22.41
N ILE A 384 -1.36 -7.77 -21.95
CA ILE A 384 -2.16 -7.93 -20.72
C ILE A 384 -1.30 -7.75 -19.44
N THR A 385 0.01 -8.02 -19.51
CA THR A 385 0.94 -7.82 -18.38
C THR A 385 1.44 -6.39 -18.24
N LEU A 386 1.43 -5.62 -19.33
CA LEU A 386 2.00 -4.27 -19.37
C LEU A 386 1.24 -3.30 -18.46
N SER A 387 1.99 -2.46 -17.73
CA SER A 387 1.39 -1.33 -17.03
C SER A 387 0.81 -0.33 -18.05
N PRO A 388 -0.22 0.46 -17.68
CA PRO A 388 -0.84 1.42 -18.61
C PRO A 388 0.14 2.41 -19.27
N GLU A 389 1.21 2.78 -18.57
CA GLU A 389 2.31 3.61 -19.12
C GLU A 389 3.05 2.92 -20.27
N LYS A 390 3.23 1.60 -20.19
CA LYS A 390 3.87 0.79 -21.24
C LYS A 390 2.92 0.51 -22.40
N ILE A 391 1.62 0.32 -22.14
CA ILE A 391 0.57 0.29 -23.17
C ILE A 391 0.56 1.60 -23.96
N LEU A 392 0.61 2.75 -23.28
CA LEU A 392 0.65 4.07 -23.90
C LEU A 392 1.94 4.31 -24.72
N LEU A 393 3.08 3.75 -24.29
CA LEU A 393 4.30 3.75 -25.10
C LEU A 393 4.18 2.83 -26.33
N LYS A 394 3.58 1.63 -26.23
CA LYS A 394 3.34 0.73 -27.37
C LYS A 394 2.41 1.42 -28.39
N TRP A 395 1.37 2.12 -27.92
CA TRP A 395 0.49 2.99 -28.72
C TRP A 395 1.21 4.15 -29.42
N MET A 396 2.01 4.93 -28.69
CA MET A 396 2.72 6.07 -29.26
C MET A 396 3.70 5.62 -30.36
N ASN A 397 4.46 4.55 -30.11
CA ASN A 397 5.38 4.00 -31.10
C ASN A 397 4.68 3.39 -32.32
N PHE A 398 3.48 2.81 -32.15
CA PHE A 398 2.69 2.27 -33.25
C PHE A 398 2.33 3.35 -34.29
N HIS A 399 1.84 4.50 -33.83
CA HIS A 399 1.55 5.63 -34.73
C HIS A 399 2.81 6.32 -35.26
N LEU A 400 3.88 6.42 -34.46
CA LEU A 400 5.17 6.94 -34.93
C LEU A 400 5.80 6.08 -36.03
N LYS A 401 5.70 4.74 -35.94
CA LYS A 401 6.08 3.82 -37.03
C LYS A 401 5.26 4.10 -38.30
N LYS A 402 3.92 4.24 -38.17
CA LYS A 402 3.03 4.63 -39.30
C LYS A 402 3.41 6.00 -39.88
N ALA A 403 3.99 6.91 -39.08
CA ALA A 403 4.47 8.23 -39.50
C ALA A 403 5.83 8.23 -40.21
N GLY A 404 6.53 7.09 -40.26
CA GLY A 404 7.93 7.02 -40.75
C GLY A 404 8.97 7.60 -39.77
N TYR A 405 8.62 7.82 -38.50
CA TYR A 405 9.53 8.32 -37.48
C TYR A 405 10.55 7.23 -37.10
N THR A 406 11.84 7.59 -37.06
CA THR A 406 12.95 6.63 -36.97
C THR A 406 13.43 6.32 -35.55
N LYS A 407 13.10 7.17 -34.56
CA LYS A 407 13.46 6.96 -33.15
C LYS A 407 12.35 6.19 -32.41
N THR A 408 12.69 5.23 -31.56
CA THR A 408 11.74 4.57 -30.66
C THR A 408 11.62 5.35 -29.35
N VAL A 409 10.40 5.72 -28.93
CA VAL A 409 10.14 6.41 -27.66
C VAL A 409 10.01 5.38 -26.54
N THR A 410 10.92 5.43 -25.56
CA THR A 410 11.01 4.48 -24.44
C THR A 410 10.54 5.07 -23.10
N ASN A 411 10.51 6.40 -22.99
CA ASN A 411 10.14 7.16 -21.80
C ASN A 411 9.51 8.52 -22.16
N PHE A 412 8.71 9.06 -21.24
CA PHE A 412 8.05 10.37 -21.40
C PHE A 412 8.92 11.55 -20.89
N SER A 413 10.23 11.52 -21.14
CA SER A 413 11.15 12.57 -20.69
C SER A 413 12.17 12.94 -21.77
N ALA A 414 13.33 12.28 -21.82
CA ALA A 414 14.39 12.57 -22.78
C ALA A 414 13.96 12.38 -24.25
N ASP A 415 13.23 11.30 -24.54
CA ASP A 415 12.93 10.84 -25.90
C ASP A 415 11.89 11.71 -26.65
N ILE A 416 11.29 12.67 -25.95
CA ILE A 416 10.25 13.58 -26.43
C ILE A 416 10.59 15.07 -26.16
N LYS A 417 11.74 15.32 -25.52
CA LYS A 417 12.17 16.64 -25.03
C LYS A 417 12.40 17.67 -26.14
N ASP A 418 12.70 17.18 -27.34
CA ASP A 418 12.86 17.97 -28.56
C ASP A 418 11.53 18.34 -29.23
N GLY A 419 10.39 17.79 -28.78
CA GLY A 419 9.07 17.98 -29.39
C GLY A 419 8.89 17.28 -30.74
N GLU A 420 9.89 16.57 -31.27
CA GLU A 420 9.87 15.97 -32.61
C GLU A 420 8.85 14.83 -32.67
N ALA A 421 8.90 13.91 -31.71
CA ALA A 421 7.94 12.81 -31.58
C ALA A 421 6.49 13.30 -31.45
N TYR A 422 6.25 14.44 -30.79
CA TYR A 422 4.91 15.03 -30.71
C TYR A 422 4.43 15.57 -32.06
N ALA A 423 5.30 16.24 -32.84
CA ALA A 423 4.94 16.74 -34.15
C ALA A 423 4.57 15.61 -35.13
N TYR A 424 5.33 14.50 -35.14
CA TYR A 424 4.99 13.31 -35.92
C TYR A 424 3.68 12.65 -35.45
N LEU A 425 3.46 12.49 -34.14
CA LEU A 425 2.24 11.90 -33.59
C LEU A 425 0.99 12.73 -33.94
N LEU A 426 1.04 14.05 -33.76
CA LEU A 426 -0.11 14.93 -34.04
C LEU A 426 -0.45 15.01 -35.54
N ASN A 427 0.53 14.92 -36.43
CA ASN A 427 0.29 14.84 -37.87
C ASN A 427 -0.38 13.52 -38.31
N VAL A 428 -0.19 12.41 -37.56
CA VAL A 428 -0.91 11.14 -37.81
C VAL A 428 -2.31 11.15 -37.22
N LEU A 429 -2.49 11.69 -36.00
CA LEU A 429 -3.79 11.69 -35.31
C LEU A 429 -4.75 12.80 -35.79
N ALA A 430 -4.22 13.89 -36.33
CA ALA A 430 -5.00 15.00 -36.91
C ALA A 430 -4.26 15.68 -38.08
N PRO A 431 -4.11 14.98 -39.24
CA PRO A 431 -3.48 15.54 -40.43
C PRO A 431 -4.17 16.83 -40.90
N GLU A 432 -5.47 16.98 -40.67
CA GLU A 432 -6.28 18.15 -41.01
C GLU A 432 -6.01 19.41 -40.17
N HIS A 433 -5.19 19.30 -39.11
CA HIS A 433 -4.78 20.42 -38.26
C HIS A 433 -3.28 20.74 -38.32
N SER A 434 -2.53 20.00 -39.15
CA SER A 434 -1.08 20.13 -39.35
C SER A 434 -0.66 21.52 -39.80
N SER A 435 0.33 22.10 -39.11
CA SER A 435 1.07 23.26 -39.62
C SER A 435 2.39 22.80 -40.22
N PRO A 436 2.69 23.06 -41.52
CA PRO A 436 3.91 22.58 -42.18
C PRO A 436 5.23 22.94 -41.48
N GLY A 437 5.26 24.03 -40.70
CA GLY A 437 6.44 24.43 -39.93
C GLY A 437 6.76 23.56 -38.70
N ALA A 438 5.83 22.77 -38.17
CA ALA A 438 6.02 22.07 -36.89
C ALA A 438 7.11 20.98 -36.94
N VAL A 439 7.20 20.22 -38.03
CA VAL A 439 8.27 19.22 -38.22
C VAL A 439 9.57 19.87 -38.75
N VAL A 440 9.47 21.06 -39.36
CA VAL A 440 10.57 21.71 -40.10
C VAL A 440 11.33 22.75 -39.27
N SER A 441 10.75 23.29 -38.19
CA SER A 441 11.46 24.21 -37.30
C SER A 441 12.65 23.51 -36.65
N ASN A 442 13.83 24.16 -36.72
CA ASN A 442 15.06 23.68 -36.11
C ASN A 442 15.14 23.97 -34.59
N ASP A 443 14.32 24.88 -34.07
CA ASP A 443 14.30 25.23 -32.66
C ASP A 443 13.29 24.36 -31.89
N PRO A 444 13.74 23.59 -30.86
CA PRO A 444 12.83 22.85 -30.00
C PRO A 444 11.79 23.73 -29.29
N ALA A 445 12.06 25.01 -28.99
CA ALA A 445 11.11 25.85 -28.25
C ALA A 445 9.95 26.35 -29.12
N GLU A 446 10.23 26.81 -30.34
CA GLU A 446 9.20 27.05 -31.35
C GLU A 446 8.43 25.76 -31.68
N ARG A 447 9.13 24.61 -31.82
CA ARG A 447 8.49 23.31 -32.07
C ARG A 447 7.51 22.93 -30.95
N ALA A 448 7.92 23.04 -29.69
CA ALA A 448 7.06 22.77 -28.53
C ALA A 448 5.83 23.70 -28.48
N LYS A 449 5.97 24.97 -28.90
CA LYS A 449 4.83 25.89 -29.05
C LYS A 449 3.87 25.44 -30.16
N LEU A 450 4.38 25.12 -31.35
CA LEU A 450 3.56 24.68 -32.49
C LEU A 450 2.81 23.37 -32.20
N VAL A 451 3.45 22.42 -31.49
CA VAL A 451 2.82 21.19 -30.98
C VAL A 451 1.61 21.51 -30.10
N LEU A 452 1.73 22.47 -29.17
CA LEU A 452 0.66 22.85 -28.25
C LEU A 452 -0.41 23.75 -28.90
N GLU A 453 -0.14 24.36 -30.05
CA GLU A 453 -1.15 25.00 -30.89
C GLU A 453 -1.93 23.98 -31.73
N HIS A 454 -1.27 22.97 -32.29
CA HIS A 454 -1.91 21.87 -33.03
C HIS A 454 -2.85 21.09 -32.09
N ALA A 455 -2.38 20.72 -30.89
CA ALA A 455 -3.21 20.04 -29.90
C ALA A 455 -4.43 20.85 -29.42
N GLU A 456 -4.31 22.18 -29.33
CA GLU A 456 -5.45 23.06 -29.01
C GLU A 456 -6.52 23.07 -30.12
N ARG A 457 -6.11 22.98 -31.40
CA ARG A 457 -7.07 22.80 -32.52
C ARG A 457 -7.83 21.47 -32.42
N MET A 458 -7.18 20.42 -31.91
CA MET A 458 -7.84 19.14 -31.59
C MET A 458 -8.74 19.19 -30.34
N LYS A 459 -8.89 20.36 -29.68
CA LYS A 459 -9.61 20.57 -28.41
C LYS A 459 -8.98 19.91 -27.17
N CYS A 460 -7.74 19.42 -27.28
CA CYS A 460 -7.01 18.91 -26.12
C CYS A 460 -6.67 20.05 -25.14
N LYS A 461 -7.43 20.15 -24.04
CA LYS A 461 -7.13 21.03 -22.89
C LYS A 461 -5.65 20.94 -22.48
N ARG A 462 -4.96 22.06 -22.25
CA ARG A 462 -3.52 22.06 -21.93
C ARG A 462 -3.20 21.48 -20.54
N TYR A 463 -2.35 20.47 -20.50
CA TYR A 463 -1.61 20.00 -19.30
C TYR A 463 -0.11 20.36 -19.35
N LEU A 464 0.34 21.09 -20.37
CA LEU A 464 1.74 21.44 -20.62
C LEU A 464 1.87 22.89 -21.06
N THR A 465 2.94 23.56 -20.61
CA THR A 465 3.52 24.71 -21.32
C THR A 465 4.62 24.22 -22.29
N PRO A 466 5.07 25.04 -23.26
CA PRO A 466 6.21 24.68 -24.09
C PRO A 466 7.47 24.37 -23.27
N LYS A 467 7.62 25.02 -22.10
CA LYS A 467 8.73 24.79 -21.19
C LYS A 467 8.69 23.40 -20.55
N ASP A 468 7.53 22.84 -20.25
CA ASP A 468 7.44 21.51 -19.59
C ASP A 468 7.83 20.35 -20.52
N ILE A 469 7.67 20.55 -21.84
CA ILE A 469 8.23 19.69 -22.88
C ILE A 469 9.76 19.82 -22.87
N LEU A 470 10.28 21.06 -22.95
CA LEU A 470 11.71 21.37 -22.97
C LEU A 470 12.47 21.04 -21.68
N ASP A 471 11.81 21.02 -20.52
CA ASP A 471 12.39 20.56 -19.25
C ASP A 471 12.38 19.02 -19.21
N GLY A 472 11.44 18.37 -19.90
CA GLY A 472 11.28 16.92 -19.98
C GLY A 472 10.48 16.33 -18.81
N SER A 473 9.45 17.04 -18.32
CA SER A 473 8.70 16.67 -17.12
C SER A 473 7.88 15.39 -17.32
N THR A 474 8.32 14.28 -16.72
CA THR A 474 7.74 12.94 -16.97
C THR A 474 6.24 12.85 -16.71
N ASN A 475 5.75 13.46 -15.62
CA ASN A 475 4.35 13.37 -15.23
C ASN A 475 3.43 14.19 -16.15
N LEU A 476 3.86 15.40 -16.52
CA LEU A 476 3.06 16.30 -17.37
C LEU A 476 3.02 15.83 -18.82
N ASN A 477 4.15 15.33 -19.33
CA ASN A 477 4.19 14.74 -20.67
C ASN A 477 3.40 13.41 -20.74
N LEU A 478 3.46 12.56 -19.71
CA LEU A 478 2.60 11.38 -19.58
C LEU A 478 1.11 11.76 -19.59
N ALA A 479 0.71 12.76 -18.80
CA ALA A 479 -0.66 13.24 -18.72
C ALA A 479 -1.17 13.75 -20.08
N PHE A 480 -0.34 14.48 -20.82
CA PHE A 480 -0.67 14.94 -22.17
C PHE A 480 -0.79 13.79 -23.17
N VAL A 481 0.15 12.84 -23.22
CA VAL A 481 0.04 11.68 -24.14
C VAL A 481 -1.22 10.84 -23.84
N ALA A 482 -1.55 10.66 -22.56
CA ALA A 482 -2.76 9.95 -22.15
C ALA A 482 -4.05 10.68 -22.59
N GLN A 483 -4.06 12.01 -22.54
CA GLN A 483 -5.14 12.82 -23.09
C GLN A 483 -5.23 12.72 -24.62
N LEU A 484 -4.10 12.76 -25.34
CA LEU A 484 -4.10 12.57 -26.80
C LEU A 484 -4.73 11.23 -27.18
N PHE A 485 -4.42 10.17 -26.43
CA PHE A 485 -5.06 8.85 -26.58
C PHE A 485 -6.58 8.89 -26.33
N HIS A 486 -7.05 9.57 -25.28
CA HIS A 486 -8.48 9.66 -24.97
C HIS A 486 -9.28 10.47 -26.00
N GLU A 487 -8.75 11.59 -26.51
CA GLU A 487 -9.42 12.40 -27.53
C GLU A 487 -9.35 11.74 -28.92
N ARG A 488 -8.19 11.15 -29.27
CA ARG A 488 -7.95 10.47 -30.57
C ARG A 488 -6.95 9.32 -30.43
N ASN A 489 -7.45 8.11 -30.13
CA ASN A 489 -6.59 6.91 -30.14
C ASN A 489 -6.13 6.49 -31.55
N GLY A 490 -6.82 6.91 -32.63
CA GLY A 490 -6.46 6.58 -34.02
C GLY A 490 -6.53 5.08 -34.37
N LEU A 491 -7.28 4.27 -33.60
CA LEU A 491 -7.41 2.82 -33.80
C LEU A 491 -8.70 2.45 -34.55
N SER A 492 -8.68 1.31 -35.23
CA SER A 492 -9.66 0.93 -36.25
C SER A 492 -10.85 0.14 -35.68
N ASN A 493 -12.07 0.68 -35.86
CA ASN A 493 -13.30 0.03 -35.41
C ASN A 493 -13.72 -1.20 -36.24
N ASP A 494 -13.29 -1.33 -37.49
CA ASP A 494 -13.74 -2.40 -38.42
C ASP A 494 -13.32 -3.82 -38.02
N SER A 495 -12.44 -3.97 -37.02
CA SER A 495 -11.93 -5.24 -36.47
C SER A 495 -12.97 -6.14 -35.76
N SER A 496 -14.25 -5.91 -36.03
CA SER A 496 -15.45 -6.54 -35.49
C SER A 496 -15.57 -8.07 -35.68
N LYS A 497 -14.78 -8.69 -36.56
CA LYS A 497 -14.88 -10.15 -36.88
C LYS A 497 -13.81 -11.05 -36.26
N SER A 498 -12.72 -10.51 -35.70
CA SER A 498 -11.73 -11.30 -34.95
C SER A 498 -11.72 -10.98 -33.45
N LYS A 499 -11.93 -9.71 -33.07
CA LYS A 499 -11.79 -9.26 -31.67
C LYS A 499 -12.88 -9.75 -30.71
N VAL A 500 -13.99 -10.28 -31.23
CA VAL A 500 -15.04 -10.91 -30.40
C VAL A 500 -14.52 -12.17 -29.70
N CYS A 501 -13.86 -13.06 -30.45
CA CYS A 501 -13.42 -14.37 -29.95
C CYS A 501 -12.44 -14.23 -28.75
N TYR A 502 -11.41 -13.39 -28.86
CA TYR A 502 -10.42 -13.24 -27.80
C TYR A 502 -10.98 -12.51 -26.55
N ALA A 503 -11.93 -11.58 -26.74
CA ALA A 503 -12.64 -10.95 -25.63
C ALA A 503 -13.58 -11.94 -24.89
N GLU A 504 -14.18 -12.88 -25.62
CA GLU A 504 -14.97 -13.98 -25.04
C GLU A 504 -14.08 -15.06 -24.41
N MET A 505 -12.85 -15.27 -24.88
CA MET A 505 -11.84 -16.09 -24.20
C MET A 505 -11.31 -15.45 -22.91
N MET A 506 -11.44 -14.13 -22.77
CA MET A 506 -11.19 -13.37 -21.53
C MET A 506 -12.34 -13.45 -20.51
N ASN A 507 -13.20 -14.49 -20.59
CA ASN A 507 -14.08 -14.94 -19.50
C ASN A 507 -13.28 -15.54 -18.32
N ASP A 508 -12.33 -14.77 -17.77
CA ASP A 508 -11.90 -14.96 -16.38
C ASP A 508 -13.13 -14.69 -15.49
N ASP A 509 -13.51 -15.68 -14.69
CA ASP A 509 -14.57 -15.60 -13.68
C ASP A 509 -14.52 -14.23 -12.95
N GLU A 510 -15.65 -13.52 -12.90
CA GLU A 510 -15.72 -12.18 -12.30
C GLU A 510 -15.16 -12.19 -10.87
N GLN A 511 -15.39 -13.28 -10.13
CA GLN A 511 -14.84 -13.49 -8.79
C GLN A 511 -13.31 -13.64 -8.81
N VAL A 512 -12.72 -14.30 -9.80
CA VAL A 512 -11.26 -14.40 -9.99
C VAL A 512 -10.68 -13.02 -10.27
N SER A 513 -11.34 -12.20 -11.11
CA SER A 513 -10.92 -10.82 -11.34
C SER A 513 -11.11 -9.91 -10.13
N ARG A 514 -12.11 -10.15 -9.29
CA ARG A 514 -12.37 -9.39 -8.06
C ARG A 514 -11.32 -9.72 -7.00
N GLU A 515 -10.97 -11.01 -6.86
CA GLU A 515 -9.90 -11.45 -5.96
C GLU A 515 -8.50 -11.01 -6.42
N GLU A 516 -8.19 -10.99 -7.73
CA GLU A 516 -6.96 -10.38 -8.28
C GLU A 516 -6.80 -8.94 -7.77
N ARG A 517 -7.82 -8.10 -8.03
CA ARG A 517 -7.81 -6.69 -7.64
C ARG A 517 -7.62 -6.54 -6.12
N CYS A 518 -8.36 -7.31 -5.33
CA CYS A 518 -8.30 -7.25 -3.87
C CYS A 518 -6.89 -7.58 -3.35
N PHE A 519 -6.28 -8.68 -3.83
CA PHE A 519 -4.93 -9.05 -3.41
C PHE A 519 -3.86 -8.09 -3.92
N ARG A 520 -3.97 -7.58 -5.15
CA ARG A 520 -3.02 -6.60 -5.71
C ARG A 520 -2.95 -5.33 -4.89
N LEU A 521 -4.11 -4.75 -4.58
CA LEU A 521 -4.21 -3.54 -3.76
C LEU A 521 -3.75 -3.80 -2.31
N TRP A 522 -4.13 -4.95 -1.73
CA TRP A 522 -3.65 -5.37 -0.42
C TRP A 522 -2.12 -5.46 -0.38
N ILE A 523 -1.47 -6.16 -1.33
CA ILE A 523 -0.01 -6.30 -1.36
C ILE A 523 0.69 -4.96 -1.56
N ASN A 524 0.24 -4.14 -2.51
CA ASN A 524 0.80 -2.81 -2.75
C ASN A 524 0.67 -1.89 -1.52
N SER A 525 -0.27 -2.16 -0.61
CA SER A 525 -0.39 -1.44 0.68
C SER A 525 0.58 -1.89 1.79
N LEU A 526 1.25 -3.05 1.65
CA LEU A 526 2.19 -3.59 2.66
C LEU A 526 3.56 -2.88 2.68
N GLY A 527 3.82 -1.96 1.75
CA GLY A 527 5.10 -1.29 1.60
C GLY A 527 6.25 -2.22 1.26
N ILE A 528 6.00 -3.23 0.41
CA ILE A 528 7.06 -4.02 -0.23
C ILE A 528 7.83 -3.17 -1.26
N SER A 529 9.03 -3.62 -1.63
CA SER A 529 9.90 -2.91 -2.60
C SER A 529 9.40 -2.98 -4.05
N THR A 530 8.58 -3.98 -4.38
CA THR A 530 8.13 -4.26 -5.74
C THR A 530 6.64 -3.90 -5.90
N TYR A 531 6.30 -3.04 -6.86
CA TYR A 531 4.89 -2.74 -7.17
C TYR A 531 4.29 -3.79 -8.10
N ILE A 532 3.11 -4.32 -7.78
CA ILE A 532 2.38 -5.31 -8.59
C ILE A 532 1.42 -4.62 -9.57
N ASN A 533 1.49 -5.01 -10.84
CA ASN A 533 0.53 -4.67 -11.89
C ASN A 533 -0.45 -5.82 -12.16
N ASN A 534 0.01 -7.07 -12.12
CA ASN A 534 -0.80 -8.28 -12.34
C ASN A 534 -0.35 -9.41 -11.40
N VAL A 535 -1.22 -9.78 -10.45
CA VAL A 535 -0.94 -10.81 -9.43
C VAL A 535 -0.59 -12.18 -9.99
N PHE A 536 -1.12 -12.55 -11.16
CA PHE A 536 -0.86 -13.88 -11.73
C PHE A 536 0.52 -14.01 -12.38
N GLU A 537 1.12 -12.89 -12.81
CA GLU A 537 2.39 -12.85 -13.52
C GLU A 537 3.55 -12.38 -12.65
N ASP A 538 3.38 -11.28 -11.92
CA ASP A 538 4.43 -10.68 -11.08
C ASP A 538 4.91 -11.64 -9.98
N LEU A 539 4.05 -12.58 -9.55
CA LEU A 539 4.36 -13.59 -8.53
C LEU A 539 5.09 -14.84 -9.07
N ARG A 540 5.11 -15.10 -10.39
CA ARG A 540 5.66 -16.35 -10.98
C ARG A 540 7.17 -16.55 -10.78
N ASN A 541 7.89 -15.49 -10.41
CA ASN A 541 9.31 -15.54 -10.07
C ASN A 541 9.58 -15.83 -8.58
N GLY A 542 8.53 -15.86 -7.75
CA GLY A 542 8.58 -16.14 -6.30
C GLY A 542 9.15 -15.03 -5.42
N TRP A 543 9.79 -13.99 -5.97
CA TRP A 543 10.44 -12.94 -5.19
C TRP A 543 9.44 -12.16 -4.33
N ILE A 544 8.33 -11.75 -4.94
CA ILE A 544 7.33 -10.91 -4.26
C ILE A 544 6.58 -11.70 -3.17
N LEU A 545 6.34 -13.01 -3.36
CA LEU A 545 5.82 -13.87 -2.29
C LEU A 545 6.76 -13.93 -1.08
N LEU A 546 8.08 -13.83 -1.30
CA LEU A 546 9.07 -13.77 -0.23
C LEU A 546 9.09 -12.38 0.43
N GLU A 547 8.97 -11.28 -0.33
CA GLU A 547 8.80 -9.93 0.25
C GLU A 547 7.55 -9.85 1.14
N ILE A 548 6.42 -10.43 0.70
CA ILE A 548 5.18 -10.53 1.48
C ILE A 548 5.39 -11.37 2.76
N LEU A 549 6.03 -12.54 2.65
CA LEU A 549 6.27 -13.43 3.79
C LEU A 549 7.17 -12.80 4.85
N ASP A 550 8.22 -12.09 4.47
CA ASP A 550 9.12 -11.43 5.43
C ASP A 550 8.50 -10.16 6.03
N LYS A 551 7.56 -9.50 5.33
CA LYS A 551 6.74 -8.41 5.91
C LYS A 551 5.77 -8.92 6.97
N ILE A 552 5.09 -10.04 6.71
CA ILE A 552 4.05 -10.58 7.61
C ILE A 552 4.67 -11.41 8.75
N SER A 553 5.79 -12.07 8.50
CA SER A 553 6.54 -12.88 9.47
C SER A 553 8.04 -12.57 9.37
N PRO A 554 8.52 -11.46 9.96
CA PRO A 554 9.91 -11.02 9.85
C PRO A 554 10.93 -12.07 10.30
N GLY A 555 11.92 -12.32 9.45
CA GLY A 555 12.94 -13.34 9.64
C GLY A 555 12.54 -14.74 9.18
N SER A 556 11.35 -14.91 8.59
CA SER A 556 10.94 -16.20 8.00
C SER A 556 11.67 -16.51 6.68
N VAL A 557 12.16 -15.49 5.98
CA VAL A 557 12.84 -15.65 4.68
C VAL A 557 14.36 -15.69 4.86
N ASN A 558 14.96 -16.83 4.52
CA ASN A 558 16.41 -16.91 4.32
C ASN A 558 16.78 -16.31 2.96
N TRP A 559 17.01 -15.00 2.92
CA TRP A 559 17.41 -14.24 1.73
C TRP A 559 18.72 -14.72 1.07
N ARG A 560 19.58 -15.49 1.78
CA ARG A 560 20.81 -16.04 1.19
C ARG A 560 20.54 -17.14 0.15
N HIS A 561 19.36 -17.76 0.19
CA HIS A 561 18.96 -18.86 -0.69
C HIS A 561 17.94 -18.40 -1.75
N THR A 562 17.76 -17.09 -1.94
CA THR A 562 16.82 -16.51 -2.92
C THR A 562 17.55 -15.86 -4.08
N THR A 563 16.94 -15.86 -5.27
CA THR A 563 17.46 -15.17 -6.45
C THR A 563 16.62 -13.93 -6.72
N LYS A 564 17.25 -12.74 -6.72
CA LYS A 564 16.57 -11.48 -7.03
C LYS A 564 16.30 -11.34 -8.54
N PRO A 565 15.13 -10.83 -8.97
CA PRO A 565 14.88 -10.48 -10.36
C PRO A 565 15.88 -9.47 -10.96
N PRO A 566 16.13 -9.49 -12.28
CA PRO A 566 15.51 -10.34 -13.29
C PRO A 566 16.06 -11.78 -13.32
N ILE A 567 15.18 -12.78 -13.25
CA ILE A 567 15.56 -14.20 -13.15
C ILE A 567 15.51 -14.87 -14.54
N LYS A 568 16.67 -15.04 -15.18
CA LYS A 568 16.79 -15.74 -16.48
C LYS A 568 16.60 -17.26 -16.38
N MET A 569 17.15 -17.91 -15.36
CA MET A 569 17.14 -19.38 -15.24
C MET A 569 15.83 -19.87 -14.59
N PRO A 570 15.03 -20.72 -15.26
CA PRO A 570 13.72 -21.14 -14.72
C PRO A 570 13.79 -21.84 -13.36
N PHE A 571 14.83 -22.66 -13.10
CA PHE A 571 14.98 -23.35 -11.83
C PHE A 571 15.13 -22.39 -10.63
N ARG A 572 15.68 -21.19 -10.83
CA ARG A 572 15.79 -20.16 -9.78
C ARG A 572 14.43 -19.56 -9.41
N LYS A 573 13.48 -19.48 -10.35
CA LYS A 573 12.08 -19.15 -10.04
C LYS A 573 11.47 -20.26 -9.16
N VAL A 574 11.69 -21.53 -9.52
CA VAL A 574 11.22 -22.69 -8.76
C VAL A 574 11.83 -22.77 -7.36
N GLU A 575 13.10 -22.43 -7.18
CA GLU A 575 13.75 -22.32 -5.86
C GLU A 575 13.06 -21.29 -4.95
N ASN A 576 12.84 -20.06 -5.45
CA ASN A 576 12.12 -19.00 -4.74
C ASN A 576 10.71 -19.45 -4.34
N CYS A 577 9.93 -19.98 -5.29
CA CYS A 577 8.56 -20.44 -5.05
C CYS A 577 8.51 -21.64 -4.08
N ASN A 578 9.47 -22.58 -4.17
CA ASN A 578 9.60 -23.67 -3.19
C ASN A 578 9.93 -23.17 -1.79
N GLN A 579 10.70 -22.08 -1.65
CA GLN A 579 10.93 -21.44 -0.35
C GLN A 579 9.65 -20.79 0.19
N ALA A 580 8.89 -20.07 -0.64
CA ALA A 580 7.61 -19.47 -0.22
C ALA A 580 6.62 -20.55 0.26
N VAL A 581 6.43 -21.63 -0.52
CA VAL A 581 5.55 -22.76 -0.15
C VAL A 581 6.02 -23.47 1.12
N ARG A 582 7.34 -23.62 1.33
CA ARG A 582 7.90 -24.21 2.55
C ARG A 582 7.58 -23.37 3.79
N ILE A 583 7.74 -22.05 3.69
CA ILE A 583 7.41 -21.12 4.78
C ILE A 583 5.90 -21.13 5.05
N GLY A 584 5.06 -21.10 4.01
CA GLY A 584 3.60 -21.23 4.19
C GLY A 584 3.19 -22.52 4.93
N LYS A 585 3.83 -23.65 4.63
CA LYS A 585 3.62 -24.92 5.35
C LYS A 585 4.13 -24.88 6.80
N GLN A 586 5.20 -24.14 7.09
CA GLN A 586 5.67 -23.86 8.46
C GLN A 586 4.67 -22.99 9.24
N LEU A 587 4.11 -21.97 8.58
CA LEU A 587 3.02 -21.09 9.08
C LEU A 587 1.64 -21.79 9.12
N LYS A 588 1.60 -23.12 8.94
CA LYS A 588 0.41 -23.98 9.02
C LYS A 588 -0.67 -23.69 7.97
N PHE A 589 -0.31 -23.12 6.82
CA PHE A 589 -1.24 -22.95 5.71
C PHE A 589 -1.60 -24.30 5.08
N SER A 590 -2.87 -24.43 4.69
CA SER A 590 -3.35 -25.53 3.87
C SER A 590 -2.85 -25.35 2.44
N LEU A 591 -1.65 -25.88 2.20
CA LEU A 591 -0.96 -25.93 0.91
C LEU A 591 -0.80 -27.38 0.45
N VAL A 592 -1.86 -28.18 0.65
CA VAL A 592 -1.96 -29.57 0.17
C VAL A 592 -1.85 -29.57 -1.35
N ASN A 593 -1.00 -30.44 -1.89
CA ASN A 593 -0.69 -30.55 -3.32
C ASN A 593 -0.19 -29.27 -4.01
N VAL A 594 0.21 -28.23 -3.26
CA VAL A 594 0.90 -27.04 -3.82
C VAL A 594 2.41 -27.23 -3.79
N SER A 595 3.05 -27.04 -4.93
CA SER A 595 4.49 -27.01 -5.18
C SER A 595 4.94 -25.60 -5.62
N GLY A 596 6.24 -25.35 -5.63
CA GLY A 596 6.78 -24.12 -6.23
C GLY A 596 6.57 -24.05 -7.74
N ILE A 597 6.42 -25.20 -8.41
CA ILE A 597 6.21 -25.28 -9.87
C ILE A 597 4.85 -24.69 -10.27
N ASP A 598 3.78 -24.96 -9.51
CA ASP A 598 2.43 -24.43 -9.82
C ASP A 598 2.38 -22.89 -9.85
N ILE A 599 3.19 -22.27 -8.99
CA ILE A 599 3.33 -20.81 -8.90
C ILE A 599 4.10 -20.27 -10.11
N VAL A 600 5.19 -20.94 -10.52
CA VAL A 600 5.95 -20.58 -11.74
C VAL A 600 5.09 -20.76 -13.00
N GLN A 601 4.20 -21.76 -13.02
CA GLN A 601 3.24 -22.00 -14.08
C GLN A 601 2.06 -20.99 -14.11
N GLY A 602 1.90 -20.13 -13.10
CA GLY A 602 0.83 -19.13 -13.08
C GLY A 602 -0.55 -19.70 -12.71
N ASN A 603 -0.62 -20.79 -11.93
CA ASN A 603 -1.88 -21.43 -11.56
C ASN A 603 -2.76 -20.50 -10.69
N LYS A 604 -3.67 -19.75 -11.36
CA LYS A 604 -4.52 -18.71 -10.75
C LYS A 604 -5.18 -19.17 -9.45
N LYS A 605 -5.80 -20.36 -9.47
CA LYS A 605 -6.53 -20.93 -8.32
C LYS A 605 -5.61 -21.17 -7.11
N LEU A 606 -4.41 -21.70 -7.32
CA LEU A 606 -3.47 -21.97 -6.22
C LEU A 606 -2.78 -20.69 -5.73
N ILE A 607 -2.54 -19.72 -6.61
CA ILE A 607 -2.05 -18.38 -6.26
C ILE A 607 -3.07 -17.66 -5.35
N LEU A 608 -4.35 -17.56 -5.75
CA LEU A 608 -5.40 -16.94 -4.93
C LEU A 608 -5.60 -17.67 -3.59
N ALA A 609 -5.53 -19.01 -3.58
CA ALA A 609 -5.64 -19.80 -2.35
C ALA A 609 -4.47 -19.59 -1.37
N PHE A 610 -3.26 -19.27 -1.86
CA PHE A 610 -2.11 -18.90 -1.02
C PHE A 610 -2.23 -17.46 -0.53
N LEU A 611 -2.57 -16.51 -1.42
CA LEU A 611 -2.74 -15.09 -1.07
C LEU A 611 -3.86 -14.86 -0.06
N TRP A 612 -4.99 -15.58 -0.18
CA TRP A 612 -6.04 -15.59 0.85
C TRP A 612 -5.50 -15.97 2.23
N GLN A 613 -4.69 -17.03 2.30
CA GLN A 613 -4.11 -17.50 3.56
C GLN A 613 -3.07 -16.52 4.12
N LEU A 614 -2.28 -15.86 3.27
CA LEU A 614 -1.36 -14.78 3.67
C LEU A 614 -2.11 -13.56 4.22
N MET A 615 -3.16 -13.09 3.54
CA MET A 615 -3.99 -11.94 3.96
C MET A 615 -4.71 -12.21 5.27
N ARG A 616 -5.34 -13.39 5.40
CA ARG A 616 -5.96 -13.88 6.63
C ARG A 616 -4.95 -14.01 7.77
N PHE A 617 -3.78 -14.61 7.51
CA PHE A 617 -2.74 -14.78 8.54
C PHE A 617 -2.19 -13.46 9.04
N ASN A 618 -1.95 -12.48 8.14
CA ASN A 618 -1.59 -11.11 8.51
C ASN A 618 -2.62 -10.52 9.48
N MET A 619 -3.90 -10.54 9.12
CA MET A 619 -4.98 -10.03 9.97
C MET A 619 -5.06 -10.71 11.35
N LEU A 620 -4.86 -12.03 11.41
CA LEU A 620 -4.84 -12.78 12.66
C LEU A 620 -3.57 -12.51 13.50
N GLN A 621 -2.41 -12.24 12.88
CA GLN A 621 -1.24 -11.76 13.63
C GLN A 621 -1.46 -10.35 14.17
N LEU A 622 -2.01 -9.42 13.38
CA LEU A 622 -2.31 -8.05 13.83
C LEU A 622 -3.23 -8.07 15.07
N LEU A 623 -4.33 -8.82 15.01
CA LEU A 623 -5.24 -9.02 16.15
C LEU A 623 -4.57 -9.71 17.35
N LYS A 624 -3.57 -10.56 17.13
CA LYS A 624 -2.84 -11.27 18.20
C LYS A 624 -1.84 -10.38 18.92
N HIS A 625 -1.28 -9.36 18.27
CA HIS A 625 -0.35 -8.42 18.91
C HIS A 625 -1.09 -7.47 19.88
N LEU A 626 -2.30 -7.01 19.52
CA LEU A 626 -3.19 -6.20 20.39
C LEU A 626 -3.91 -7.05 21.46
N ARG A 627 -3.24 -8.03 22.06
CA ARG A 627 -3.86 -8.88 23.09
C ARG A 627 -2.89 -9.52 24.07
N SER A 628 -2.96 -9.06 25.32
CA SER A 628 -2.22 -9.61 26.47
C SER A 628 -2.64 -11.02 26.94
N ARG A 629 -3.70 -11.61 26.38
CA ARG A 629 -4.25 -12.92 26.82
C ARG A 629 -4.19 -14.00 25.73
N SER A 630 -3.66 -15.16 26.12
CA SER A 630 -3.17 -16.28 25.29
C SER A 630 -4.17 -17.06 24.43
N HIS A 631 -5.44 -16.67 24.35
CA HIS A 631 -6.43 -17.38 23.54
C HIS A 631 -6.24 -17.14 22.04
N GLU A 632 -6.14 -18.23 21.28
CA GLU A 632 -6.06 -18.19 19.82
C GLU A 632 -7.24 -17.46 19.18
N ILE A 633 -6.93 -16.60 18.22
CA ILE A 633 -7.91 -15.78 17.51
C ILE A 633 -8.36 -16.58 16.28
N THR A 634 -9.58 -17.10 16.36
CA THR A 634 -10.24 -17.89 15.32
C THR A 634 -11.44 -17.12 14.76
N ASP A 635 -11.91 -17.49 13.56
CA ASP A 635 -13.07 -16.88 12.91
C ASP A 635 -14.30 -16.86 13.83
N GLY A 636 -14.57 -17.99 14.48
CA GLY A 636 -15.66 -18.12 15.47
C GLY A 636 -15.42 -17.30 16.75
N TYR A 637 -14.19 -16.89 17.07
CA TYR A 637 -13.95 -15.90 18.13
C TYR A 637 -14.27 -14.46 17.65
N ILE A 638 -13.85 -14.10 16.42
CA ILE A 638 -14.14 -12.79 15.80
C ILE A 638 -15.65 -12.59 15.64
N GLN A 639 -16.36 -13.60 15.13
CA GLN A 639 -17.82 -13.59 15.00
C GLN A 639 -18.51 -13.42 16.36
N ARG A 640 -18.15 -14.22 17.37
CA ARG A 640 -18.71 -14.11 18.73
C ARG A 640 -18.34 -12.78 19.41
N TRP A 641 -17.22 -12.15 19.05
CA TRP A 641 -16.91 -10.78 19.48
C TRP A 641 -17.90 -9.78 18.87
N ALA A 642 -18.13 -9.83 17.55
CA ALA A 642 -19.02 -8.90 16.85
C ALA A 642 -20.47 -8.99 17.38
N ASN A 643 -21.03 -10.20 17.51
CA ASN A 643 -22.38 -10.39 18.05
C ASN A 643 -22.50 -9.88 19.51
N ARG A 644 -21.47 -10.08 20.35
CA ARG A 644 -21.45 -9.50 21.71
C ARG A 644 -21.36 -7.97 21.70
N LYS A 645 -20.56 -7.39 20.81
CA LYS A 645 -20.32 -5.94 20.73
C LYS A 645 -21.59 -5.21 20.24
N VAL A 646 -22.28 -5.73 19.23
CA VAL A 646 -23.62 -5.27 18.82
C VAL A 646 -24.61 -5.41 19.99
N LYS A 647 -24.74 -6.59 20.59
CA LYS A 647 -25.66 -6.84 21.71
C LYS A 647 -25.40 -5.93 22.93
N SER A 648 -24.16 -5.52 23.17
CA SER A 648 -23.81 -4.60 24.27
C SER A 648 -24.42 -3.20 24.14
N THR A 649 -24.91 -2.83 22.95
CA THR A 649 -25.63 -1.57 22.69
C THR A 649 -27.16 -1.72 22.66
N GLY A 650 -27.69 -2.83 23.17
CA GLY A 650 -29.13 -3.12 23.17
C GLY A 650 -29.71 -3.52 21.81
N ARG A 651 -28.87 -3.59 20.76
CA ARG A 651 -29.28 -4.04 19.42
C ARG A 651 -29.39 -5.56 19.35
N THR A 652 -30.32 -6.04 18.53
CA THR A 652 -30.73 -7.45 18.46
C THR A 652 -30.08 -8.22 17.30
N SER A 653 -29.53 -7.55 16.28
CA SER A 653 -28.99 -8.18 15.08
C SER A 653 -27.73 -8.99 15.39
N GLN A 654 -27.63 -10.19 14.84
CA GLN A 654 -26.53 -11.13 15.05
C GLN A 654 -26.32 -11.93 13.76
N MET A 655 -25.08 -12.36 13.50
CA MET A 655 -24.78 -13.29 12.40
C MET A 655 -24.44 -14.69 12.94
N GLU A 656 -25.04 -15.73 12.35
CA GLU A 656 -24.73 -17.12 12.70
C GLU A 656 -23.35 -17.58 12.21
N ASN A 657 -22.89 -17.00 11.09
CA ASN A 657 -21.59 -17.24 10.47
C ASN A 657 -21.37 -16.22 9.33
N PHE A 658 -20.16 -16.13 8.78
CA PHE A 658 -19.81 -15.17 7.72
C PHE A 658 -20.45 -15.43 6.33
N LYS A 659 -21.32 -16.43 6.16
CA LYS A 659 -22.12 -16.67 4.95
C LYS A 659 -23.59 -16.29 5.11
N ASP A 660 -23.99 -15.82 6.30
CA ASP A 660 -25.38 -15.50 6.62
C ASP A 660 -25.93 -14.44 5.66
N LYS A 661 -27.01 -14.78 4.94
CA LYS A 661 -27.62 -13.88 3.94
C LYS A 661 -28.29 -12.66 4.55
N SER A 662 -28.52 -12.62 5.87
CA SER A 662 -28.91 -11.41 6.59
C SER A 662 -27.93 -10.25 6.39
N LEU A 663 -26.62 -10.55 6.26
CA LEU A 663 -25.54 -9.57 6.09
C LEU A 663 -25.67 -8.71 4.82
N SER A 664 -26.40 -9.19 3.80
CA SER A 664 -26.57 -8.50 2.52
C SER A 664 -27.29 -7.14 2.63
N ASN A 665 -28.08 -6.92 3.68
CA ASN A 665 -28.74 -5.62 3.94
C ASN A 665 -27.79 -4.56 4.56
N GLY A 666 -26.61 -4.97 5.02
CA GLY A 666 -25.61 -4.12 5.66
C GLY A 666 -25.93 -3.66 7.09
N ILE A 667 -27.16 -3.86 7.59
CA ILE A 667 -27.62 -3.35 8.89
C ILE A 667 -26.73 -3.85 10.04
N PHE A 668 -26.38 -5.14 10.06
CA PHE A 668 -25.50 -5.69 11.08
C PHE A 668 -24.13 -4.99 11.14
N PHE A 669 -23.54 -4.64 9.99
CA PHE A 669 -22.26 -3.92 9.95
C PHE A 669 -22.41 -2.46 10.39
N LEU A 670 -23.55 -1.82 10.12
CA LEU A 670 -23.84 -0.45 10.58
C LEU A 670 -24.09 -0.42 12.10
N GLU A 671 -24.77 -1.42 12.66
CA GLU A 671 -24.88 -1.60 14.12
C GLU A 671 -23.51 -1.92 14.74
N LEU A 672 -22.68 -2.75 14.11
CA LEU A 672 -21.33 -3.05 14.59
C LEU A 672 -20.44 -1.80 14.59
N LEU A 673 -20.42 -1.01 13.51
CA LEU A 673 -19.68 0.25 13.42
C LEU A 673 -20.16 1.25 14.48
N THR A 674 -21.48 1.42 14.64
CA THR A 674 -22.07 2.26 15.70
C THR A 674 -21.68 1.79 17.09
N SER A 675 -21.59 0.48 17.32
CA SER A 675 -21.20 -0.08 18.62
C SER A 675 -19.71 0.06 18.96
N VAL A 676 -18.87 0.34 17.95
CA VAL A 676 -17.43 0.61 18.09
C VAL A 676 -17.17 2.11 18.25
N GLU A 677 -17.78 2.95 17.42
CA GLU A 677 -17.76 4.42 17.54
C GLU A 677 -19.15 4.96 17.15
N PRO A 678 -19.98 5.40 18.12
CA PRO A 678 -21.32 5.91 17.85
C PRO A 678 -21.40 7.12 16.91
N ARG A 679 -20.31 7.90 16.77
CA ARG A 679 -20.31 9.17 16.03
C ARG A 679 -20.23 9.02 14.51
N VAL A 680 -19.76 7.89 13.98
CA VAL A 680 -19.46 7.78 12.53
C VAL A 680 -20.61 7.29 11.66
N VAL A 681 -21.67 6.71 12.26
CA VAL A 681 -22.85 6.22 11.53
C VAL A 681 -24.02 7.19 11.71
N ASN A 682 -24.36 7.93 10.65
CA ASN A 682 -25.57 8.74 10.61
C ASN A 682 -26.75 7.87 10.16
N TRP A 683 -27.54 7.40 11.12
CA TRP A 683 -28.69 6.52 10.89
C TRP A 683 -29.79 7.13 10.00
N ASN A 684 -29.85 8.45 9.85
CA ASN A 684 -30.78 9.11 8.90
C ASN A 684 -30.40 8.89 7.42
N LEU A 685 -29.20 8.33 7.15
CA LEU A 685 -28.68 8.04 5.81
C LEU A 685 -28.69 6.53 5.50
N VAL A 686 -29.12 5.71 6.46
CA VAL A 686 -29.20 4.25 6.35
C VAL A 686 -30.56 3.85 5.79
N THR A 687 -30.55 2.99 4.77
CA THR A 687 -31.78 2.42 4.17
C THR A 687 -32.10 1.06 4.77
N LYS A 688 -33.27 0.49 4.45
CA LYS A 688 -33.67 -0.82 5.00
C LYS A 688 -32.93 -2.01 4.37
N GLY A 689 -32.28 -1.81 3.23
CA GLY A 689 -31.54 -2.87 2.53
C GLY A 689 -32.43 -3.96 1.92
N VAL A 690 -33.66 -3.61 1.50
CA VAL A 690 -34.63 -4.54 0.89
C VAL A 690 -34.37 -4.68 -0.60
N SER A 691 -34.32 -3.56 -1.33
CA SER A 691 -33.91 -3.55 -2.75
C SER A 691 -32.40 -3.62 -2.91
N ASP A 692 -31.91 -4.04 -4.07
CA ASP A 692 -30.47 -4.15 -4.29
C ASP A 692 -29.78 -2.76 -4.39
N ASP A 693 -30.51 -1.72 -4.80
CA ASP A 693 -30.04 -0.32 -4.71
C ASP A 693 -29.88 0.14 -3.25
N GLU A 694 -30.85 -0.18 -2.37
CA GLU A 694 -30.73 0.08 -0.93
C GLU A 694 -29.53 -0.66 -0.33
N LYS A 695 -29.35 -1.95 -0.66
CA LYS A 695 -28.20 -2.75 -0.21
C LYS A 695 -26.88 -2.14 -0.69
N LYS A 696 -26.79 -1.74 -1.95
CA LYS A 696 -25.60 -1.08 -2.53
C LYS A 696 -25.29 0.26 -1.87
N LEU A 697 -26.33 1.04 -1.56
CA LEU A 697 -26.20 2.32 -0.85
C LEU A 697 -25.76 2.14 0.60
N ASN A 698 -26.23 1.09 1.29
CA ASN A 698 -25.73 0.71 2.62
C ASN A 698 -24.29 0.17 2.55
N ALA A 699 -23.97 -0.71 1.60
CA ALA A 699 -22.65 -1.33 1.44
C ALA A 699 -21.54 -0.31 1.12
N THR A 700 -21.82 0.65 0.23
CA THR A 700 -20.88 1.74 -0.10
C THR A 700 -20.63 2.65 1.11
N TYR A 701 -21.66 2.89 1.93
CA TYR A 701 -21.54 3.65 3.18
C TYR A 701 -20.70 2.89 4.23
N ILE A 702 -20.94 1.59 4.42
CA ILE A 702 -20.20 0.72 5.34
C ILE A 702 -18.70 0.73 5.03
N ILE A 703 -18.33 0.57 3.76
CA ILE A 703 -16.92 0.58 3.33
C ILE A 703 -16.27 1.94 3.61
N SER A 704 -17.01 3.02 3.35
CA SER A 704 -16.52 4.39 3.58
C SER A 704 -16.36 4.69 5.07
N VAL A 705 -17.36 4.36 5.91
CA VAL A 705 -17.29 4.54 7.37
C VAL A 705 -16.18 3.68 7.99
N ALA A 706 -16.01 2.43 7.55
CA ALA A 706 -14.91 1.58 8.02
C ALA A 706 -13.54 2.16 7.64
N ARG A 707 -13.36 2.66 6.40
CA ARG A 707 -12.13 3.34 5.96
C ARG A 707 -11.86 4.63 6.75
N LYS A 708 -12.92 5.39 7.09
CA LYS A 708 -12.89 6.63 7.90
C LYS A 708 -12.39 6.39 9.32
N LEU A 709 -12.82 5.30 9.96
CA LEU A 709 -12.27 4.86 11.25
C LEU A 709 -10.79 4.48 11.17
N GLY A 710 -10.37 3.85 10.08
CA GLY A 710 -8.98 3.40 9.90
C GLY A 710 -8.82 2.03 9.24
N CYS A 711 -9.92 1.32 8.95
CA CYS A 711 -9.87 -0.03 8.39
C CYS A 711 -9.25 -0.02 6.99
N CYS A 712 -8.11 -0.69 6.82
CA CYS A 712 -7.42 -0.83 5.54
C CYS A 712 -8.08 -1.95 4.70
N ILE A 713 -9.22 -1.64 4.07
CA ILE A 713 -10.10 -2.63 3.40
C ILE A 713 -10.24 -2.45 1.88
N PHE A 714 -10.19 -3.58 1.18
CA PHE A 714 -10.10 -3.68 -0.29
C PHE A 714 -11.29 -4.37 -0.97
N LEU A 715 -12.31 -4.77 -0.18
CA LEU A 715 -13.56 -5.31 -0.70
C LEU A 715 -14.41 -4.23 -1.41
N LEU A 716 -15.31 -4.69 -2.28
CA LEU A 716 -16.28 -3.86 -3.01
C LEU A 716 -17.67 -3.91 -2.35
N PRO A 717 -18.59 -2.96 -2.65
CA PRO A 717 -19.98 -3.03 -2.18
C PRO A 717 -20.66 -4.37 -2.51
N GLU A 718 -20.37 -4.92 -3.69
CA GLU A 718 -20.86 -6.20 -4.20
C GLU A 718 -20.47 -7.38 -3.30
N ASP A 719 -19.28 -7.36 -2.69
CA ASP A 719 -18.85 -8.40 -1.74
C ASP A 719 -19.72 -8.45 -0.47
N ILE A 720 -20.35 -7.34 -0.08
CA ILE A 720 -21.33 -7.29 1.04
C ILE A 720 -22.68 -7.81 0.55
N MET A 721 -23.15 -7.34 -0.61
CA MET A 721 -24.45 -7.71 -1.18
C MET A 721 -24.56 -9.22 -1.45
N GLU A 722 -23.52 -9.83 -2.02
CA GLU A 722 -23.44 -11.26 -2.30
C GLU A 722 -23.15 -12.11 -1.04
N VAL A 723 -22.64 -11.48 0.02
CA VAL A 723 -22.09 -12.09 1.24
C VAL A 723 -20.87 -12.97 0.94
N ASN A 724 -19.81 -12.36 0.42
CA ASN A 724 -18.50 -12.98 0.24
C ASN A 724 -17.84 -13.20 1.61
N GLN A 725 -17.98 -14.42 2.15
CA GLN A 725 -17.45 -14.83 3.47
C GLN A 725 -15.98 -14.45 3.74
N LYS A 726 -15.11 -14.42 2.72
CA LYS A 726 -13.70 -14.01 2.87
C LYS A 726 -13.64 -12.54 3.30
N MET A 727 -14.39 -11.70 2.60
CA MET A 727 -14.43 -10.26 2.81
C MET A 727 -15.24 -9.88 4.05
N MET A 728 -16.31 -10.62 4.38
CA MET A 728 -17.07 -10.40 5.63
C MET A 728 -16.21 -10.66 6.87
N LEU A 729 -15.39 -11.72 6.85
CA LEU A 729 -14.40 -11.98 7.89
C LEU A 729 -13.36 -10.85 7.97
N MET A 730 -12.77 -10.43 6.84
CA MET A 730 -11.76 -9.37 6.82
C MET A 730 -12.30 -8.01 7.28
N LEU A 731 -13.52 -7.65 6.90
CA LEU A 731 -14.21 -6.44 7.36
C LEU A 731 -14.43 -6.47 8.88
N THR A 732 -15.02 -7.56 9.40
CA THR A 732 -15.26 -7.74 10.84
C THR A 732 -13.96 -7.72 11.65
N ALA A 733 -12.92 -8.39 11.14
CA ALA A 733 -11.60 -8.44 11.76
C ALA A 733 -10.91 -7.06 11.78
N SER A 734 -11.07 -6.26 10.71
CA SER A 734 -10.51 -4.90 10.64
C SER A 734 -11.19 -3.96 11.64
N ILE A 735 -12.52 -4.02 11.76
CA ILE A 735 -13.29 -3.26 12.75
C ILE A 735 -12.90 -3.70 14.18
N MET A 736 -12.68 -4.99 14.40
CA MET A 736 -12.19 -5.53 15.68
C MET A 736 -10.78 -5.03 16.03
N TYR A 737 -9.87 -4.99 15.05
CA TYR A 737 -8.50 -4.52 15.25
C TYR A 737 -8.47 -3.05 15.66
N PHE A 738 -9.20 -2.21 14.94
CA PHE A 738 -9.35 -0.79 15.28
C PHE A 738 -9.92 -0.58 16.70
N TYR A 739 -10.96 -1.34 17.07
CA TYR A 739 -11.53 -1.25 18.42
C TYR A 739 -10.53 -1.65 19.52
N LEU A 740 -9.77 -2.73 19.33
CA LEU A 740 -8.77 -3.17 20.32
C LEU A 740 -7.64 -2.16 20.48
N GLN A 741 -7.22 -1.50 19.39
CA GLN A 741 -6.14 -0.51 19.45
C GLN A 741 -6.50 0.68 20.37
N GLN A 742 -7.76 1.14 20.34
CA GLN A 742 -8.21 2.20 21.26
C GLN A 742 -8.13 1.77 22.73
N CYS A 743 -8.53 0.52 23.05
CA CYS A 743 -8.48 0.02 24.42
C CYS A 743 -7.04 -0.08 24.98
N ASP A 744 -6.07 -0.46 24.14
CA ASP A 744 -4.66 -0.47 24.53
C ASP A 744 -4.16 0.99 24.78
N GLU A 745 -4.46 1.93 23.87
CA GLU A 745 -4.09 3.35 24.04
C GLU A 745 -4.74 4.02 25.28
N GLU A 746 -5.98 3.65 25.65
CA GLU A 746 -6.62 4.12 26.89
C GLU A 746 -5.89 3.60 28.14
N THR A 747 -5.47 2.34 28.17
CA THR A 747 -4.81 1.75 29.37
C THR A 747 -3.41 2.28 29.65
N GLU A 748 -2.66 2.77 28.64
CA GLU A 748 -1.38 3.47 28.89
C GLU A 748 -1.56 4.91 29.43
N SER A 749 -2.78 5.47 29.39
CA SER A 749 -3.03 6.88 29.73
C SER A 749 -3.25 7.16 31.22
N THR A 750 -3.50 6.14 32.05
CA THR A 750 -3.73 6.29 33.50
C THR A 750 -2.46 6.07 34.34
N PRO A 751 -1.99 7.06 35.13
CA PRO A 751 -0.81 6.89 35.98
C PRO A 751 -1.10 6.07 37.24
N SER A 752 -0.64 4.82 37.27
CA SER A 752 -0.77 3.90 38.41
C SER A 752 -0.10 4.42 39.69
N SER A 753 -0.88 4.94 40.64
CA SER A 753 -0.37 5.40 41.94
C SER A 753 -1.34 5.14 43.11
N VAL A 754 -1.61 3.86 43.39
CA VAL A 754 -2.06 3.41 44.72
C VAL A 754 -1.22 2.21 45.16
N THR A 755 -0.20 2.45 45.98
CA THR A 755 0.56 1.40 46.65
C THR A 755 -0.23 0.84 47.82
N VAL A 756 -0.57 -0.45 47.76
CA VAL A 756 -1.17 -1.19 48.88
C VAL A 756 -0.07 -1.61 49.88
N THR A 757 -0.33 -1.41 51.17
CA THR A 757 0.39 -2.07 52.28
C THR A 757 -0.62 -2.57 53.32
N PRO A 758 -0.49 -3.80 53.86
CA PRO A 758 -1.45 -4.38 54.80
C PRO A 758 -1.01 -4.31 56.27
N GLU A 759 -1.95 -4.32 57.22
CA GLU A 759 -1.99 -5.32 58.32
C GLU A 759 -3.22 -5.22 59.27
N ALA A 760 -3.52 -6.36 59.91
CA ALA A 760 -4.26 -6.63 61.17
C ALA A 760 -5.46 -5.79 61.66
N SER A 761 -6.59 -6.50 61.85
CA SER A 761 -7.71 -6.16 62.78
C SER A 761 -7.29 -6.32 64.26
N PRO A 762 -7.99 -5.75 65.28
CA PRO A 762 -9.39 -6.11 65.62
C PRO A 762 -10.32 -4.92 66.01
N ALA A 763 -11.57 -5.25 66.30
CA ALA A 763 -12.68 -4.34 66.70
C ALA A 763 -13.00 -4.47 68.21
N PRO A 764 -14.08 -3.89 68.80
CA PRO A 764 -15.07 -2.94 68.27
C PRO A 764 -15.45 -1.76 69.24
N SER A 765 -16.47 -0.98 68.84
CA SER A 765 -17.58 -0.46 69.69
C SER A 765 -17.60 0.99 70.25
N PHE A 766 -18.85 1.50 70.31
CA PHE A 766 -19.47 2.46 71.25
C PHE A 766 -19.30 4.01 71.15
N TYR A 767 -20.47 4.64 70.89
CA TYR A 767 -21.04 5.88 71.44
C TYR A 767 -20.39 7.28 71.29
N GLY A 768 -21.19 8.18 70.70
CA GLY A 768 -21.31 9.60 71.08
C GLY A 768 -20.18 10.57 70.68
N ASP A 769 -20.32 11.87 70.94
CA ASP A 769 -21.51 12.75 70.96
C ASP A 769 -21.01 14.22 70.89
N ASP A 770 -21.84 15.15 70.42
CA ASP A 770 -21.56 16.60 70.30
C ASP A 770 -20.29 17.02 69.48
N GLY A 771 -20.15 18.25 68.98
CA GLY A 771 -21.12 19.36 68.91
C GLY A 771 -20.42 20.72 68.66
N ILE A 772 -21.11 21.63 67.96
CA ILE A 772 -20.77 23.07 67.82
C ILE A 772 -19.49 23.39 66.99
N GLY A 773 -19.48 24.34 66.03
CA GLY A 773 -20.55 25.18 65.46
C GLY A 773 -20.01 26.42 64.73
N ILE A 774 -20.92 27.27 64.23
CA ILE A 774 -20.69 28.60 63.60
C ILE A 774 -20.04 28.56 62.19
N GLY A 775 -20.55 29.22 61.14
CA GLY A 775 -21.80 30.00 61.00
C GLY A 775 -21.83 30.85 59.70
N GLY A 776 -23.01 31.30 59.27
CA GLY A 776 -23.21 32.16 58.08
C GLY A 776 -23.39 31.37 56.76
N ALA A 777 -24.57 31.10 56.19
CA ALA A 777 -25.83 31.84 56.01
C ALA A 777 -25.85 32.82 54.80
N PHE A 778 -26.54 32.42 53.74
CA PHE A 778 -27.39 33.27 52.88
C PHE A 778 -28.49 32.39 52.24
N SER A 779 -29.63 32.98 51.89
CA SER A 779 -30.91 32.25 51.78
C SER A 779 -31.58 32.30 50.40
N GLY A 780 -32.44 31.31 50.16
CA GLY A 780 -33.61 31.42 49.29
C GLY A 780 -33.55 30.65 47.95
N ASP A 781 -34.67 30.11 47.44
CA ASP A 781 -35.97 29.86 48.08
C ASP A 781 -36.81 28.88 47.23
N TYR A 782 -37.75 28.17 47.87
CA TYR A 782 -38.92 27.38 47.37
C TYR A 782 -38.94 26.81 45.92
N PHE A 783 -39.40 25.57 45.67
CA PHE A 783 -40.62 24.96 46.21
C PHE A 783 -40.50 23.47 46.54
N ASN A 784 -41.41 23.02 47.42
CA ASN A 784 -41.59 21.64 47.85
C ASN A 784 -43.05 21.21 47.58
N MET A 785 -43.29 19.93 47.24
CA MET A 785 -44.55 19.24 47.48
C MET A 785 -44.26 17.76 47.79
N SER A 786 -45.03 17.20 48.71
CA SER A 786 -44.75 15.94 49.42
C SER A 786 -46.02 15.12 49.63
N MET A 787 -45.86 13.80 49.83
CA MET A 787 -46.85 12.90 50.44
C MET A 787 -48.14 12.70 49.61
N ASP A 788 -48.94 11.63 49.76
CA ASP A 788 -49.24 10.80 50.94
C ASP A 788 -49.04 9.28 50.77
N ASP A 789 -49.14 8.57 51.91
CA ASP A 789 -49.09 7.11 52.07
C ASP A 789 -50.39 6.39 51.65
N ALA A 790 -50.27 5.11 51.30
CA ALA A 790 -51.25 4.06 51.63
C ALA A 790 -50.60 2.67 51.58
N ALA A 791 -50.84 1.85 52.60
CA ALA A 791 -50.31 0.48 52.70
C ALA A 791 -51.41 -0.59 52.51
N SER A 792 -51.02 -1.76 52.00
CA SER A 792 -51.69 -3.03 52.33
C SER A 792 -50.83 -4.22 51.93
N ASP A 793 -50.40 -5.03 52.91
CA ASP A 793 -49.81 -6.35 52.66
C ASP A 793 -50.84 -7.33 52.07
N THR A 794 -50.38 -8.31 51.31
CA THR A 794 -50.85 -9.71 51.44
C THR A 794 -49.77 -10.65 50.93
N THR A 795 -49.09 -11.34 51.85
CA THR A 795 -48.25 -12.49 51.53
C THR A 795 -49.09 -13.72 51.20
N CYS A 796 -48.73 -14.47 50.16
CA CYS A 796 -48.91 -15.92 50.18
C CYS A 796 -47.91 -16.60 49.23
N ALA A 797 -47.27 -17.67 49.69
CA ALA A 797 -46.29 -18.43 48.91
C ALA A 797 -46.48 -19.94 49.15
N SER A 798 -46.54 -20.73 48.07
CA SER A 798 -46.51 -22.19 48.14
C SER A 798 -46.14 -22.82 46.78
N ASN A 799 -44.85 -23.10 46.63
CA ASN A 799 -44.18 -24.32 46.13
C ASN A 799 -44.88 -25.34 45.19
N LEU A 800 -44.01 -26.17 44.58
CA LEU A 800 -44.24 -27.38 43.77
C LEU A 800 -44.71 -27.16 42.32
N GLU A 801 -44.30 -27.97 41.34
CA GLU A 801 -43.03 -28.67 41.07
C GLU A 801 -43.12 -29.23 39.62
N ASP A 802 -41.97 -29.51 39.00
CA ASP A 802 -41.72 -30.36 37.81
C ASP A 802 -42.80 -30.63 36.73
N ILE A 803 -42.41 -30.47 35.46
CA ILE A 803 -42.22 -31.63 34.55
C ILE A 803 -41.31 -31.24 33.37
N ALA A 804 -40.63 -32.24 32.80
CA ALA A 804 -39.38 -32.08 32.05
C ALA A 804 -39.49 -31.83 30.53
N SER A 805 -38.35 -31.38 29.99
CA SER A 805 -37.78 -31.70 28.67
C SER A 805 -38.56 -31.38 27.38
N LEU A 806 -38.05 -30.41 26.62
CA LEU A 806 -37.48 -30.65 25.27
C LEU A 806 -36.40 -29.61 24.94
#